data_AF-A0A0F6W2V2-F1
#
_entry.id   AF-A0A0F6W2V2-F1
#
_cell.length_a   1.000
_cell.length_b   1.000
_cell.length_c   1.000
_cell.angle_alpha   90.00
_cell.angle_beta   90.00
_cell.angle_gamma   90.00
#
_symmetry.space_group_name_H-M   'P 1'
#
loop_
_entity.id
_entity.type
_entity.pdbx_description
1 polymer ?
#
loop_
_entity_poly.entity_id
_entity_poly.type
_entity_poly.pdbx_seq_one_letter_code
_entity_poly.pdbx_strand_id
1 'polypeptide(L)'
;MRAPSAARLLALLAPLTLIGVAIAQLWPGLSADLSPPISWDHGSHFGKAALVWDELLPWLRGWTDRVEAGVPQHTLYTPTGTIWILLFRLFTPHLEWHQTYALAFVGFRALVSLSVYRLARVAGAGRIGALAAGLLMLADWGDHSEGGWFYDVLFGVWPMALAMSVFFLGLADLLAFLDGGRRAQGARAMALLGIALFSHQASLLALGAIGPALLVMRAVEQPHLRRDVARLTSVFVVAGLVACWWMLPMFAHTAWMDDHGQLYRSAPDIGARFLDGTGILNGGPWVGPLVGLGLLTGVLSRGHRRVLAVGALIAMLISTPGWLLQLDMVRWLPPLGRIVFPRMMMIAKPLLFALAGCVVHDLVARVAPMLARTWSTWRGRVSLALTLALCAPFLADAPETLARVLITREATYTSTLADWEDRRAAWAWLRAQPSTPFFRVLHFDQSTHLPQAAPAFSGHPGIIHGVLVGEAFRNTPDTLDPDALRAINVRYVVATSLPGELRRAAHEVQRFGGQRVFELDGWTGAVVVDASTGARADVTNLERERVVFDPRGAREVVVRRAFAPGWRAYANGRALEITPEPVPGSARLRLMRVAVPEGASRVELRYGALFFPTAMGMLLTLIGALVIVLYAAWPRVPERHRARVIALRDRVWARVPSRLRANAHLVVIALPFLAILLAMLRAASGHHFAYDLERARVSIRHDDGRSELCTDTPQDDEGWQCASAPHVSIRRTSQIVDGWFRGCITAHPPPSGTLVIEWPEAPLRGALRVGAGISDETHAGGVGAPLALRVIVDDTERAQLVIPNGREWVQRDVETDGGTHALRFEIDAEDPNRRWLCFDAVSR
;
A
#
# COMPACT_ATOMS: atom_id res chain seq x y z
N MET A 1 -42.64 30.01 -5.55
CA MET A 1 -41.39 29.26 -5.77
C MET A 1 -41.34 28.80 -7.23
N ARG A 2 -40.35 29.22 -8.03
CA ARG A 2 -40.25 28.76 -9.43
C ARG A 2 -39.78 27.30 -9.45
N ALA A 3 -40.49 26.43 -10.17
CA ALA A 3 -40.08 25.05 -10.35
C ALA A 3 -38.63 25.00 -10.88
N PRO A 4 -37.76 24.13 -10.33
CA PRO A 4 -36.41 23.99 -10.84
C PRO A 4 -36.47 23.59 -12.31
N SER A 5 -35.67 24.24 -13.16
CA SER A 5 -35.61 23.87 -14.58
C SER A 5 -35.22 22.40 -14.72
N ALA A 6 -35.73 21.71 -15.75
CA ALA A 6 -35.39 20.30 -16.03
C ALA A 6 -33.87 20.06 -16.02
N ALA A 7 -33.08 21.06 -16.44
CA ALA A 7 -31.63 21.04 -16.40
C ALA A 7 -31.03 21.00 -14.98
N ARG A 8 -31.68 21.57 -13.96
CA ARG A 8 -31.24 21.46 -12.55
C ARG A 8 -31.62 20.10 -11.95
N LEU A 9 -32.81 19.59 -12.24
CA LEU A 9 -33.23 18.25 -11.84
C LEU A 9 -32.25 17.19 -12.37
N LEU A 10 -31.95 17.21 -13.67
CA LEU A 10 -30.94 16.33 -14.29
C LEU A 10 -29.53 16.48 -13.71
N ALA A 11 -29.19 17.64 -13.14
CA ALA A 11 -27.88 17.84 -12.48
C ALA A 11 -27.78 17.13 -11.13
N LEU A 12 -28.93 16.92 -10.46
CA LEU A 12 -29.03 16.22 -9.19
C LEU A 12 -29.28 14.72 -9.37
N LEU A 13 -30.01 14.33 -10.42
CA LEU A 13 -30.34 12.93 -10.67
C LEU A 13 -29.09 12.06 -10.86
N ALA A 14 -28.10 12.48 -11.67
CA ALA A 14 -26.90 11.68 -11.90
C ALA A 14 -26.12 11.32 -10.60
N PRO A 15 -25.72 12.28 -9.74
CA PRO A 15 -25.06 11.92 -8.48
C PRO A 15 -25.97 11.14 -7.53
N LEU A 16 -27.28 11.41 -7.49
CA LEU A 16 -28.22 10.63 -6.68
C LEU A 16 -28.35 9.18 -7.17
N THR A 17 -28.33 8.95 -8.49
CA THR A 17 -28.30 7.61 -9.08
C THR A 17 -27.03 6.86 -8.66
N LEU A 18 -25.86 7.52 -8.71
CA LEU A 18 -24.61 6.90 -8.27
C LEU A 18 -24.62 6.54 -6.79
N ILE A 19 -25.14 7.42 -5.93
CA ILE A 19 -25.35 7.15 -4.50
C ILE A 19 -26.33 5.97 -4.31
N GLY A 20 -27.44 5.98 -5.04
CA GLY A 20 -28.44 4.91 -4.99
C GLY A 20 -27.88 3.54 -5.40
N VAL A 21 -27.05 3.49 -6.44
CA VAL A 21 -26.37 2.24 -6.86
C VAL A 21 -25.35 1.79 -5.80
N ALA A 22 -24.57 2.71 -5.22
CA ALA A 22 -23.65 2.38 -4.13
C ALA A 22 -24.37 1.81 -2.90
N ILE A 23 -25.55 2.34 -2.56
CA ILE A 23 -26.42 1.79 -1.51
C ILE A 23 -26.95 0.41 -1.92
N ALA A 24 -27.45 0.27 -3.15
CA ALA A 24 -28.00 -0.99 -3.65
C ALA A 24 -26.99 -2.14 -3.63
N GLN A 25 -25.71 -1.86 -3.95
CA GLN A 25 -24.62 -2.83 -3.86
C GLN A 25 -24.42 -3.42 -2.46
N LEU A 26 -24.69 -2.62 -1.42
CA LEU A 26 -24.50 -2.99 -0.02
C LEU A 26 -25.82 -3.34 0.67
N TRP A 27 -26.94 -3.34 -0.07
CA TRP A 27 -28.27 -3.52 0.47
C TRP A 27 -28.46 -4.81 1.29
N PRO A 28 -27.89 -5.98 0.90
CA PRO A 28 -28.02 -7.19 1.71
C PRO A 28 -27.57 -6.99 3.16
N GLY A 29 -26.42 -6.34 3.37
CA GLY A 29 -25.94 -5.99 4.71
C GLY A 29 -26.72 -4.85 5.35
N LEU A 30 -27.02 -3.78 4.61
CA LEU A 30 -27.73 -2.62 5.15
C LEU A 30 -29.14 -2.97 5.65
N SER A 31 -29.84 -3.85 4.94
CA SER A 31 -31.18 -4.32 5.32
C SER A 31 -31.16 -5.33 6.48
N ALA A 32 -30.00 -5.93 6.77
CA ALA A 32 -29.76 -6.85 7.86
C ALA A 32 -29.01 -6.15 9.01
N ASP A 33 -29.71 -5.23 9.69
CA ASP A 33 -29.19 -4.48 10.86
C ASP A 33 -27.98 -3.58 10.57
N LEU A 34 -27.94 -2.94 9.39
CA LEU A 34 -26.79 -2.12 8.99
C LEU A 34 -25.46 -2.87 9.11
N SER A 35 -25.48 -4.16 8.78
CA SER A 35 -24.32 -5.03 8.84
C SER A 35 -23.32 -4.65 7.74
N PRO A 36 -22.09 -4.22 8.09
CA PRO A 36 -21.09 -3.88 7.07
C PRO A 36 -20.55 -5.14 6.38
N PRO A 37 -19.97 -4.99 5.17
CA PRO A 37 -19.09 -6.00 4.62
C PRO A 37 -17.92 -6.21 5.58
N ILE A 38 -17.54 -7.48 5.77
CA ILE A 38 -16.51 -7.88 6.72
C ILE A 38 -15.67 -9.02 6.18
N SER A 39 -14.37 -8.78 6.18
CA SER A 39 -13.32 -9.68 5.71
C SER A 39 -11.98 -8.97 5.94
N TRP A 40 -10.86 -9.72 5.93
CA TRP A 40 -9.49 -9.17 5.89
C TRP A 40 -9.35 -7.81 6.60
N ASP A 41 -9.08 -6.73 5.88
CA ASP A 41 -8.70 -5.42 6.42
C ASP A 41 -9.84 -4.64 7.09
N HIS A 42 -11.10 -5.06 6.90
CA HIS A 42 -12.25 -4.38 7.52
C HIS A 42 -12.11 -4.33 9.05
N GLY A 43 -11.68 -5.44 9.67
CA GLY A 43 -11.50 -5.53 11.12
C GLY A 43 -10.50 -4.49 11.64
N SER A 44 -9.40 -4.27 10.90
CA SER A 44 -8.37 -3.29 11.22
C SER A 44 -8.93 -1.87 11.27
N HIS A 45 -9.55 -1.42 10.18
CA HIS A 45 -10.03 -0.04 10.05
C HIS A 45 -11.13 0.27 11.04
N PHE A 46 -11.99 -0.72 11.25
CA PHE A 46 -13.08 -0.64 12.19
C PHE A 46 -12.60 -0.58 13.65
N GLY A 47 -11.79 -1.55 14.08
CA GLY A 47 -11.23 -1.59 15.43
C GLY A 47 -10.40 -0.35 15.74
N LYS A 48 -9.57 0.07 14.79
CA LYS A 48 -8.76 1.28 14.86
C LYS A 48 -9.61 2.54 15.12
N ALA A 49 -10.74 2.69 14.46
CA ALA A 49 -11.62 3.85 14.66
C ALA A 49 -12.20 3.88 16.08
N ALA A 50 -12.67 2.74 16.58
CA ALA A 50 -13.18 2.64 17.94
C ALA A 50 -12.08 2.92 18.99
N LEU A 51 -10.90 2.32 18.82
CA LEU A 51 -9.75 2.56 19.71
C LEU A 51 -9.32 4.02 19.74
N VAL A 52 -9.33 4.71 18.59
CA VAL A 52 -8.96 6.13 18.54
C VAL A 52 -9.97 7.00 19.26
N TRP A 53 -11.25 6.67 19.13
CA TRP A 53 -12.32 7.37 19.84
C TRP A 53 -12.17 7.23 21.36
N ASP A 54 -11.88 6.03 21.84
CA ASP A 54 -11.81 5.73 23.26
C ASP A 54 -10.50 6.20 23.91
N GLU A 55 -9.37 6.11 23.20
CA GLU A 55 -8.05 6.36 23.79
C GLU A 55 -7.36 7.61 23.26
N LEU A 56 -7.35 7.84 21.95
CA LEU A 56 -6.37 8.74 21.31
C LEU A 56 -6.91 10.12 20.96
N LEU A 57 -8.20 10.39 21.12
CA LEU A 57 -8.72 11.75 21.02
C LEU A 57 -8.23 12.61 22.20
N PRO A 58 -7.78 13.87 21.95
CA PRO A 58 -7.87 14.62 20.69
C PRO A 58 -6.66 14.48 19.74
N TRP A 59 -5.63 13.72 20.07
CA TRP A 59 -4.31 13.79 19.41
C TRP A 59 -4.16 12.93 18.15
N LEU A 60 -5.07 11.97 17.91
CA LEU A 60 -5.11 11.07 16.73
C LEU A 60 -3.83 10.26 16.49
N ARG A 61 -2.83 10.31 17.37
CA ARG A 61 -1.56 9.58 17.27
C ARG A 61 -0.99 9.36 18.66
N GLY A 62 -0.17 8.32 18.81
CA GLY A 62 0.49 7.99 20.06
C GLY A 62 0.93 6.54 20.10
N TRP A 63 1.29 6.05 21.28
CA TRP A 63 1.40 4.61 21.53
C TRP A 63 0.07 4.05 22.00
N THR A 64 -0.28 2.85 21.53
CA THR A 64 -1.35 2.05 22.14
C THR A 64 -0.86 0.64 22.38
N ASP A 65 -1.18 0.08 23.56
CA ASP A 65 -0.96 -1.33 23.87
C ASP A 65 -2.14 -2.21 23.45
N ARG A 66 -3.22 -1.64 22.90
CA ARG A 66 -4.44 -2.38 22.53
C ARG A 66 -4.27 -3.27 21.32
N VAL A 67 -3.28 -2.97 20.49
CA VAL A 67 -3.01 -3.66 19.23
C VAL A 67 -1.64 -4.33 19.36
N GLU A 68 -1.63 -5.64 19.16
CA GLU A 68 -0.44 -6.49 19.20
C GLU A 68 0.35 -6.37 20.52
N ALA A 69 1.69 -6.44 20.44
CA ALA A 69 2.60 -6.14 21.54
C ALA A 69 2.77 -4.62 21.78
N GLY A 70 1.93 -3.79 21.18
CA GLY A 70 1.96 -2.33 21.20
C GLY A 70 2.50 -1.73 19.90
N VAL A 71 1.89 -0.64 19.44
CA VAL A 71 2.21 -0.02 18.13
C VAL A 71 2.19 1.52 18.19
N PRO A 72 2.99 2.19 17.34
CA PRO A 72 2.95 3.65 17.18
C PRO A 72 1.77 4.07 16.28
N GLN A 73 0.56 4.05 16.84
CA GLN A 73 -0.68 4.31 16.12
C GLN A 73 -0.63 5.60 15.28
N HIS A 74 -1.07 5.50 14.04
CA HIS A 74 -1.16 6.58 13.05
C HIS A 74 0.17 7.25 12.67
N THR A 75 1.31 6.67 13.09
CA THR A 75 2.63 7.16 12.70
C THR A 75 3.10 6.49 11.43
N LEU A 76 2.88 5.18 11.31
CA LEU A 76 3.35 4.37 10.18
C LEU A 76 2.26 4.19 9.11
N TYR A 77 1.00 4.35 9.48
CA TYR A 77 -0.13 4.33 8.56
C TYR A 77 -1.06 5.52 8.80
N THR A 78 -1.65 6.05 7.74
CA THR A 78 -2.52 7.23 7.79
C THR A 78 -3.76 7.04 8.70
N PRO A 79 -4.27 8.11 9.36
CA PRO A 79 -5.54 8.08 10.06
C PRO A 79 -6.76 8.32 9.19
N THR A 80 -6.66 8.47 7.86
CA THR A 80 -7.81 8.97 7.08
C THR A 80 -9.04 8.06 7.12
N GLY A 81 -8.88 6.75 6.93
CA GLY A 81 -10.00 5.82 7.04
C GLY A 81 -10.67 5.90 8.41
N THR A 82 -9.87 6.05 9.47
CA THR A 82 -10.33 6.29 10.83
C THR A 82 -11.09 7.61 10.96
N ILE A 83 -10.51 8.73 10.51
CA ILE A 83 -11.18 10.05 10.52
C ILE A 83 -12.50 9.99 9.77
N TRP A 84 -12.56 9.30 8.63
CA TRP A 84 -13.78 9.10 7.87
C TRP A 84 -14.87 8.40 8.70
N ILE A 85 -14.55 7.30 9.37
CA ILE A 85 -15.49 6.60 10.26
C ILE A 85 -15.91 7.49 11.44
N LEU A 86 -14.95 8.20 12.06
CA LEU A 86 -15.22 9.09 13.18
C LEU A 86 -16.14 10.25 12.79
N LEU A 87 -16.02 10.78 11.57
CA LEU A 87 -16.94 11.80 11.05
C LEU A 87 -18.38 11.29 10.99
N PHE A 88 -18.59 10.03 10.59
CA PHE A 88 -19.92 9.41 10.65
C PHE A 88 -20.36 9.18 12.09
N ARG A 89 -19.45 8.73 12.97
CA ARG A 89 -19.71 8.51 14.40
C ARG A 89 -20.26 9.75 15.10
N LEU A 90 -19.80 10.94 14.71
CA LEU A 90 -20.32 12.22 15.24
C LEU A 90 -21.83 12.40 14.98
N PHE A 91 -22.35 11.86 13.87
CA PHE A 91 -23.77 11.94 13.51
C PHE A 91 -24.56 10.68 13.88
N THR A 92 -23.88 9.59 14.24
CA THR A 92 -24.49 8.31 14.62
C THR A 92 -24.07 7.81 16.01
N PRO A 93 -24.02 8.66 17.07
CA PRO A 93 -23.53 8.25 18.38
C PRO A 93 -24.41 7.19 19.05
N HIS A 94 -25.68 7.12 18.67
CA HIS A 94 -26.69 6.18 19.17
C HIS A 94 -26.65 4.80 18.49
N LEU A 95 -25.97 4.67 17.35
CA LEU A 95 -25.80 3.39 16.66
C LEU A 95 -24.66 2.59 17.28
N GLU A 96 -24.64 1.29 17.05
CA GLU A 96 -23.44 0.51 17.33
C GLU A 96 -22.29 0.89 16.39
N TRP A 97 -21.08 0.51 16.81
CA TRP A 97 -19.86 0.75 16.06
C TRP A 97 -19.91 0.11 14.66
N HIS A 98 -20.40 -1.12 14.54
CA HIS A 98 -20.48 -1.82 13.25
C HIS A 98 -21.48 -1.15 12.29
N GLN A 99 -22.62 -0.67 12.81
CA GLN A 99 -23.63 0.06 12.05
C GLN A 99 -23.09 1.42 11.55
N THR A 100 -22.35 2.14 12.41
CA THR A 100 -21.65 3.37 12.02
C THR A 100 -20.65 3.11 10.90
N TYR A 101 -19.90 2.02 10.99
CA TYR A 101 -18.94 1.61 9.96
C TYR A 101 -19.63 1.28 8.62
N ALA A 102 -20.79 0.61 8.63
CA ALA A 102 -21.55 0.33 7.41
C ALA A 102 -21.97 1.61 6.68
N LEU A 103 -22.46 2.60 7.41
CA LEU A 103 -22.83 3.91 6.83
C LEU A 103 -21.60 4.67 6.30
N ALA A 104 -20.48 4.63 7.02
CA ALA A 104 -19.23 5.20 6.54
C ALA A 104 -18.76 4.51 5.25
N PHE A 105 -18.90 3.19 5.16
CA PHE A 105 -18.53 2.40 3.98
C PHE A 105 -19.40 2.73 2.75
N VAL A 106 -20.72 2.93 2.94
CA VAL A 106 -21.62 3.45 1.89
C VAL A 106 -21.15 4.82 1.40
N GLY A 107 -20.82 5.72 2.32
CA GLY A 107 -20.30 7.05 1.98
C GLY A 107 -19.01 6.97 1.16
N PHE A 108 -18.11 6.05 1.52
CA PHE A 108 -16.90 5.77 0.76
C PHE A 108 -17.23 5.30 -0.68
N ARG A 109 -18.09 4.28 -0.84
CA ARG A 109 -18.47 3.75 -2.17
C ARG A 109 -19.12 4.82 -3.05
N ALA A 110 -19.96 5.67 -2.46
CA ALA A 110 -20.52 6.82 -3.17
C ALA A 110 -19.42 7.78 -3.64
N LEU A 111 -18.46 8.12 -2.77
CA LEU A 111 -17.37 9.06 -3.11
C LEU A 111 -16.49 8.54 -4.26
N VAL A 112 -16.24 7.23 -4.30
CA VAL A 112 -15.49 6.56 -5.38
C VAL A 112 -16.10 6.87 -6.74
N SER A 113 -17.39 6.62 -6.91
CA SER A 113 -18.09 6.89 -8.18
C SER A 113 -18.20 8.38 -8.51
N LEU A 114 -18.41 9.23 -7.50
CA LEU A 114 -18.56 10.67 -7.67
C LEU A 114 -17.25 11.35 -8.07
N SER A 115 -16.11 10.80 -7.66
CA SER A 115 -14.80 11.30 -8.05
C SER A 115 -14.54 11.13 -9.55
N VAL A 116 -14.87 9.95 -10.09
CA VAL A 116 -14.77 9.64 -11.54
C VAL A 116 -15.82 10.42 -12.34
N TYR A 117 -17.05 10.53 -11.84
CA TYR A 117 -18.08 11.40 -12.44
C TYR A 117 -17.55 12.83 -12.61
N ARG A 118 -16.98 13.40 -11.55
CA ARG A 118 -16.45 14.78 -11.55
C ARG A 118 -15.27 14.92 -12.52
N LEU A 119 -14.36 13.95 -12.55
CA LEU A 119 -13.23 13.94 -13.46
C LEU A 119 -13.69 13.90 -14.93
N ALA A 120 -14.64 13.01 -15.27
CA ALA A 120 -15.22 12.92 -16.60
C ALA A 120 -15.89 14.23 -17.04
N ARG A 121 -16.60 14.92 -16.12
CA ARG A 121 -17.20 16.24 -16.39
C ARG A 121 -16.15 17.28 -16.78
N VAL A 122 -14.98 17.28 -16.14
CA VAL A 122 -13.87 18.21 -16.45
C VAL A 122 -13.16 17.84 -17.75
N ALA A 123 -13.13 16.55 -18.09
CA ALA A 123 -12.64 16.05 -19.37
C ALA A 123 -13.58 16.34 -20.57
N GLY A 124 -14.74 16.95 -20.30
CA GLY A 124 -15.72 17.32 -21.32
C GLY A 124 -16.81 16.28 -21.59
N ALA A 125 -16.92 15.23 -20.79
CA ALA A 125 -18.08 14.34 -20.86
C ALA A 125 -19.34 15.11 -20.42
N GLY A 126 -20.43 14.99 -21.17
CA GLY A 126 -21.78 15.39 -20.76
C GLY A 126 -22.24 14.69 -19.48
N ARG A 127 -23.42 15.03 -18.94
CA ARG A 127 -23.92 14.42 -17.70
C ARG A 127 -24.14 12.91 -17.81
N ILE A 128 -24.66 12.47 -18.96
CA ILE A 128 -24.89 11.05 -19.25
C ILE A 128 -23.56 10.30 -19.34
N GLY A 129 -22.58 10.84 -20.07
CA GLY A 129 -21.25 10.25 -20.16
C GLY A 129 -20.52 10.20 -18.80
N ALA A 130 -20.65 11.25 -18.00
CA ALA A 130 -20.10 11.26 -16.65
C ALA A 130 -20.80 10.28 -15.70
N LEU A 131 -22.13 10.13 -15.81
CA LEU A 131 -22.88 9.10 -15.09
C LEU A 131 -22.38 7.71 -15.48
N ALA A 132 -22.21 7.45 -16.78
CA ALA A 132 -21.65 6.18 -17.27
C ALA A 132 -20.24 5.93 -16.69
N ALA A 133 -19.37 6.93 -16.65
CA ALA A 133 -18.04 6.81 -16.02
C ALA A 133 -18.12 6.43 -14.54
N GLY A 134 -19.04 7.05 -13.78
CA GLY A 134 -19.26 6.70 -12.37
C GLY A 134 -19.84 5.30 -12.18
N LEU A 135 -20.74 4.86 -13.06
CA LEU A 135 -21.29 3.50 -13.05
C LEU A 135 -20.23 2.46 -13.41
N LEU A 136 -19.36 2.74 -14.39
CA LEU A 136 -18.22 1.89 -14.72
C LEU A 136 -17.28 1.70 -13.51
N MET A 137 -17.06 2.75 -12.73
CA MET A 137 -16.27 2.65 -11.50
C MET A 137 -16.96 1.76 -10.44
N LEU A 138 -18.29 1.82 -10.30
CA LEU A 138 -19.02 0.92 -9.39
C LEU A 138 -19.09 -0.52 -9.92
N ALA A 139 -19.08 -0.68 -11.25
CA ALA A 139 -19.04 -1.95 -11.96
C ALA A 139 -17.66 -2.61 -11.94
N ASP A 140 -16.63 -1.95 -11.44
CA ASP A 140 -15.30 -2.54 -11.35
C ASP A 140 -15.29 -3.68 -10.34
N TRP A 141 -15.14 -4.92 -10.82
CA TRP A 141 -14.88 -6.06 -9.95
C TRP A 141 -13.46 -6.01 -9.41
N GLY A 142 -12.51 -5.60 -10.24
CA GLY A 142 -11.10 -5.57 -9.89
C GLY A 142 -10.45 -6.95 -9.78
N ASP A 143 -9.31 -6.96 -9.11
CA ASP A 143 -8.49 -8.13 -8.78
C ASP A 143 -7.66 -7.79 -7.52
N HIS A 144 -6.94 -8.76 -6.96
CA HIS A 144 -6.09 -8.53 -5.80
C HIS A 144 -5.08 -7.39 -6.07
N SER A 145 -5.06 -6.38 -5.20
CA SER A 145 -4.21 -5.18 -5.29
C SER A 145 -4.48 -4.23 -6.46
N GLU A 146 -5.53 -4.43 -7.27
CA GLU A 146 -5.87 -3.55 -8.41
C GLU A 146 -6.98 -2.52 -8.13
N GLY A 147 -7.60 -2.55 -6.94
CA GLY A 147 -8.83 -1.81 -6.62
C GLY A 147 -10.09 -2.57 -7.04
N GLY A 148 -11.22 -1.85 -7.12
CA GLY A 148 -12.51 -2.45 -7.48
C GLY A 148 -13.16 -3.18 -6.31
N TRP A 149 -14.30 -3.83 -6.54
CA TRP A 149 -15.07 -4.51 -5.48
C TRP A 149 -14.30 -5.58 -4.75
N PHE A 150 -13.54 -6.41 -5.45
CA PHE A 150 -12.74 -7.46 -4.87
C PHE A 150 -11.76 -6.88 -3.84
N TYR A 151 -11.00 -5.84 -4.22
CA TYR A 151 -10.02 -5.26 -3.30
C TYR A 151 -10.65 -4.35 -2.24
N ASP A 152 -11.58 -3.48 -2.64
CA ASP A 152 -12.16 -2.45 -1.76
C ASP A 152 -13.18 -3.05 -0.77
N VAL A 153 -13.96 -4.06 -1.21
CA VAL A 153 -15.10 -4.62 -0.46
C VAL A 153 -14.85 -6.04 0.04
N LEU A 154 -14.21 -6.91 -0.75
CA LEU A 154 -13.92 -8.28 -0.30
C LEU A 154 -12.61 -8.40 0.48
N PHE A 155 -11.65 -7.50 0.29
CA PHE A 155 -10.44 -7.43 1.11
C PHE A 155 -10.45 -6.26 2.11
N GLY A 156 -11.32 -5.28 1.93
CA GLY A 156 -11.43 -4.14 2.85
C GLY A 156 -10.35 -3.09 2.72
N VAL A 157 -9.59 -3.04 1.63
CA VAL A 157 -8.50 -2.06 1.42
C VAL A 157 -9.03 -0.71 0.91
N TRP A 158 -10.21 -0.33 1.37
CA TRP A 158 -10.93 0.84 0.92
C TRP A 158 -10.31 2.20 1.29
N PRO A 159 -9.50 2.39 2.36
CA PRO A 159 -8.91 3.70 2.66
C PRO A 159 -7.96 4.19 1.55
N MET A 160 -7.32 3.26 0.83
CA MET A 160 -6.54 3.61 -0.34
C MET A 160 -7.42 4.11 -1.49
N ALA A 161 -8.52 3.42 -1.80
CA ALA A 161 -9.48 3.87 -2.80
C ALA A 161 -10.15 5.20 -2.40
N LEU A 162 -10.35 5.43 -1.10
CA LEU A 162 -10.80 6.72 -0.55
C LEU A 162 -9.78 7.82 -0.87
N ALA A 163 -8.48 7.57 -0.59
CA ALA A 163 -7.40 8.51 -0.92
C ALA A 163 -7.37 8.82 -2.43
N MET A 164 -7.50 7.80 -3.28
CA MET A 164 -7.57 7.97 -4.74
C MET A 164 -8.79 8.78 -5.18
N SER A 165 -9.94 8.57 -4.53
CA SER A 165 -11.16 9.34 -4.83
C SER A 165 -10.99 10.82 -4.51
N VAL A 166 -10.40 11.13 -3.36
CA VAL A 166 -10.07 12.51 -2.99
C VAL A 166 -9.02 13.09 -3.95
N PHE A 167 -8.03 12.29 -4.36
CA PHE A 167 -7.04 12.67 -5.36
C PHE A 167 -7.70 13.07 -6.69
N PHE A 168 -8.61 12.25 -7.24
CA PHE A 168 -9.26 12.56 -8.53
C PHE A 168 -10.19 13.77 -8.46
N LEU A 169 -10.83 14.02 -7.32
CA LEU A 169 -11.55 15.28 -7.08
C LEU A 169 -10.58 16.48 -7.09
N GLY A 170 -9.42 16.35 -6.45
CA GLY A 170 -8.36 17.35 -6.45
C GLY A 170 -7.78 17.59 -7.85
N LEU A 171 -7.54 16.52 -8.61
CA LEU A 171 -7.07 16.57 -10.01
C LEU A 171 -8.08 17.27 -10.91
N ALA A 172 -9.38 16.96 -10.78
CA ALA A 172 -10.42 17.62 -11.56
C ALA A 172 -10.45 19.15 -11.29
N ASP A 173 -10.27 19.57 -10.04
CA ASP A 173 -10.17 20.99 -9.70
C ASP A 173 -8.85 21.64 -10.14
N LEU A 174 -7.74 20.91 -10.11
CA LEU A 174 -6.46 21.36 -10.65
C LEU A 174 -6.56 21.62 -12.16
N LEU A 175 -7.09 20.67 -12.93
CA LEU A 175 -7.28 20.80 -14.37
C LEU A 175 -8.16 22.03 -14.70
N ALA A 176 -9.29 22.18 -14.02
CA ALA A 176 -10.15 23.34 -14.20
C ALA A 176 -9.47 24.66 -13.79
N PHE A 177 -8.61 24.66 -12.78
CA PHE A 177 -7.85 25.83 -12.35
C PHE A 177 -6.78 26.24 -13.39
N LEU A 178 -6.10 25.27 -14.00
CA LEU A 178 -5.12 25.51 -15.05
C LEU A 178 -5.76 26.17 -16.28
N ASP A 179 -6.98 25.77 -16.66
CA ASP A 179 -7.80 26.35 -17.76
C ASP A 179 -8.39 27.74 -17.46
N GLY A 180 -7.70 28.55 -16.65
CA GLY A 180 -8.15 29.88 -16.27
C GLY A 180 -9.26 29.89 -15.21
N GLY A 181 -9.53 28.75 -14.56
CA GLY A 181 -10.49 28.65 -13.47
C GLY A 181 -10.23 29.59 -12.29
N ARG A 182 -11.24 29.72 -11.42
CA ARG A 182 -11.24 30.61 -10.26
C ARG A 182 -10.21 30.16 -9.22
N ARG A 183 -9.67 31.10 -8.44
CA ARG A 183 -8.76 30.80 -7.30
C ARG A 183 -9.35 29.78 -6.31
N ALA A 184 -10.65 29.79 -6.11
CA ALA A 184 -11.33 28.79 -5.28
C ALA A 184 -11.09 27.35 -5.76
N GLN A 185 -11.01 27.10 -7.07
CA GLN A 185 -10.67 25.78 -7.60
C GLN A 185 -9.21 25.42 -7.27
N GLY A 186 -8.27 26.36 -7.41
CA GLY A 186 -6.89 26.16 -6.98
C GLY A 186 -6.76 25.86 -5.48
N ALA A 187 -7.50 26.56 -4.63
CA ALA A 187 -7.53 26.33 -3.18
C ALA A 187 -8.09 24.93 -2.85
N ARG A 188 -9.18 24.52 -3.51
CA ARG A 188 -9.73 23.17 -3.34
C ARG A 188 -8.78 22.10 -3.85
N ALA A 189 -8.09 22.33 -4.97
CA ALA A 189 -7.07 21.41 -5.47
C ALA A 189 -5.92 21.24 -4.45
N MET A 190 -5.42 22.34 -3.87
CA MET A 190 -4.41 22.30 -2.80
C MET A 190 -4.88 21.46 -1.60
N ALA A 191 -6.11 21.72 -1.13
CA ALA A 191 -6.69 21.01 0.01
C ALA A 191 -6.91 19.53 -0.29
N LEU A 192 -7.58 19.19 -1.40
CA LEU A 192 -7.94 17.83 -1.76
C LEU A 192 -6.71 16.99 -2.09
N LEU A 193 -5.74 17.51 -2.85
CA LEU A 193 -4.50 16.78 -3.11
C LEU A 193 -3.65 16.62 -1.84
N GLY A 194 -3.66 17.62 -0.94
CA GLY A 194 -3.01 17.50 0.35
C GLY A 194 -3.65 16.47 1.27
N ILE A 195 -4.99 16.44 1.33
CA ILE A 195 -5.74 15.39 2.04
C ILE A 195 -5.45 14.03 1.41
N ALA A 196 -5.44 13.90 0.08
CA ALA A 196 -5.15 12.64 -0.58
C ALA A 196 -3.73 12.11 -0.25
N LEU A 197 -2.71 12.98 -0.29
CA LEU A 197 -1.34 12.67 0.14
C LEU A 197 -1.26 12.25 1.60
N PHE A 198 -1.99 12.95 2.47
CA PHE A 198 -2.16 12.57 3.86
C PHE A 198 -2.88 11.22 4.02
N SER A 199 -3.74 10.85 3.07
CA SER A 199 -4.62 9.69 3.13
C SER A 199 -3.99 8.40 2.68
N HIS A 200 -3.03 8.42 1.76
CA HIS A 200 -2.29 7.23 1.38
C HIS A 200 -1.05 7.61 0.56
N GLN A 201 0.06 6.89 0.74
CA GLN A 201 1.27 7.06 -0.06
C GLN A 201 1.06 6.83 -1.57
N ALA A 202 0.02 6.10 -1.96
CA ALA A 202 -0.32 5.92 -3.37
C ALA A 202 -0.65 7.24 -4.09
N SER A 203 -1.11 8.28 -3.38
CA SER A 203 -1.33 9.60 -3.97
C SER A 203 -0.02 10.27 -4.38
N LEU A 204 1.09 9.95 -3.73
CA LEU A 204 2.42 10.41 -4.16
C LEU A 204 2.80 9.78 -5.50
N LEU A 205 2.52 8.48 -5.67
CA LEU A 205 2.75 7.77 -6.93
C LEU A 205 1.83 8.33 -8.04
N ALA A 206 0.57 8.61 -7.72
CA ALA A 206 -0.35 9.25 -8.66
C ALA A 206 0.11 10.66 -9.09
N LEU A 207 0.60 11.47 -8.16
CA LEU A 207 1.20 12.77 -8.48
C LEU A 207 2.48 12.63 -9.32
N GLY A 208 3.33 11.66 -8.98
CA GLY A 208 4.55 11.35 -9.71
C GLY A 208 4.30 10.86 -11.14
N ALA A 209 3.21 10.13 -11.37
CA ALA A 209 2.82 9.65 -12.69
C ALA A 209 2.09 10.74 -13.52
N ILE A 210 1.08 11.38 -12.95
CA ILE A 210 0.17 12.29 -13.68
C ILE A 210 0.74 13.71 -13.76
N GLY A 211 1.47 14.17 -12.75
CA GLY A 211 2.02 15.53 -12.70
C GLY A 211 2.96 15.85 -13.87
N PRO A 212 3.99 15.02 -14.14
CA PRO A 212 4.84 15.18 -15.32
C PRO A 212 4.08 15.10 -16.64
N ALA A 213 3.15 14.14 -16.77
CA ALA A 213 2.31 14.00 -17.97
C ALA A 213 1.55 15.29 -18.26
N LEU A 214 0.90 15.84 -17.24
CA LEU A 214 0.16 17.09 -17.32
C LEU A 214 1.07 18.25 -17.76
N LEU A 215 2.27 18.36 -17.19
CA LEU A 215 3.21 19.42 -17.55
C LEU A 215 3.69 19.31 -19.00
N VAL A 216 4.10 18.12 -19.44
CA VAL A 216 4.57 17.88 -20.81
C VAL A 216 3.47 18.17 -21.81
N MET A 217 2.25 17.68 -21.57
CA MET A 217 1.11 17.94 -22.46
C MET A 217 0.77 19.44 -22.52
N ARG A 218 0.82 20.15 -21.40
CA ARG A 218 0.61 21.62 -21.38
C ARG A 218 1.70 22.37 -22.13
N ALA A 219 2.96 21.93 -22.02
CA ALA A 219 4.08 22.51 -22.74
C ALA A 219 3.94 22.37 -24.26
N VAL A 220 3.42 21.23 -24.73
CA VAL A 220 3.19 20.96 -26.15
C VAL A 220 1.97 21.72 -26.68
N GLU A 221 0.93 21.92 -25.86
CA GLU A 221 -0.36 22.43 -26.33
C GLU A 221 -0.61 23.92 -26.09
N GLN A 222 0.06 24.55 -25.11
CA GLN A 222 -0.30 25.92 -24.68
C GLN A 222 0.91 26.88 -24.61
N PRO A 223 0.73 28.15 -25.04
CA PRO A 223 1.79 29.16 -25.01
C PRO A 223 2.09 29.68 -23.58
N HIS A 224 1.34 29.27 -22.57
CA HIS A 224 1.39 29.82 -21.21
C HIS A 224 2.10 28.91 -20.19
N LEU A 225 3.05 28.08 -20.63
CA LEU A 225 3.74 27.11 -19.79
C LEU A 225 4.25 27.68 -18.45
N ARG A 226 4.82 28.90 -18.44
CA ARG A 226 5.30 29.54 -17.19
C ARG A 226 4.20 29.71 -16.15
N ARG A 227 2.99 30.09 -16.58
CA ARG A 227 1.84 30.28 -15.69
C ARG A 227 1.35 28.94 -15.13
N ASP A 228 1.30 27.92 -15.98
CA ASP A 228 0.83 26.59 -15.60
C ASP A 228 1.81 25.92 -14.66
N VAL A 229 3.11 26.01 -14.93
CA VAL A 229 4.18 25.61 -14.03
C VAL A 229 4.03 26.28 -12.67
N ALA A 230 3.92 27.62 -12.62
CA ALA A 230 3.79 28.33 -11.35
C ALA A 230 2.55 27.90 -10.55
N ARG A 231 1.42 27.68 -11.25
CA ARG A 231 0.16 27.20 -10.65
C ARG A 231 0.30 25.77 -10.12
N LEU A 232 0.85 24.87 -10.93
CA LEU A 232 1.06 23.46 -10.59
C LEU A 232 1.99 23.33 -9.38
N THR A 233 3.15 24.00 -9.43
CA THR A 233 4.10 24.04 -8.31
C THR A 233 3.46 24.58 -7.05
N SER A 234 2.68 25.67 -7.15
CA SER A 234 1.98 26.23 -5.97
C SER A 234 1.00 25.22 -5.37
N VAL A 235 0.23 24.52 -6.21
CA VAL A 235 -0.72 23.51 -5.75
C VAL A 235 0.00 22.35 -5.07
N PHE A 236 1.05 21.81 -5.69
CA PHE A 236 1.79 20.66 -5.17
C PHE A 236 2.58 20.99 -3.89
N VAL A 237 3.21 22.16 -3.81
CA VAL A 237 3.92 22.58 -2.60
C VAL A 237 2.94 22.70 -1.42
N VAL A 238 1.80 23.37 -1.62
CA VAL A 238 0.81 23.55 -0.54
C VAL A 238 0.13 22.22 -0.18
N ALA A 239 -0.15 21.35 -1.15
CA ALA A 239 -0.65 20.00 -0.90
C ALA A 239 0.36 19.18 -0.06
N GLY A 240 1.65 19.25 -0.41
CA GLY A 240 2.72 18.62 0.35
C GLY A 240 2.81 19.13 1.78
N LEU A 241 2.71 20.46 1.98
CA LEU A 241 2.66 21.07 3.31
C LEU A 241 1.49 20.53 4.15
N VAL A 242 0.28 20.43 3.57
CA VAL A 242 -0.88 19.87 4.27
C VAL A 242 -0.62 18.42 4.71
N ALA A 243 0.06 17.62 3.91
CA ALA A 243 0.36 16.22 4.21
C ALA A 243 1.52 16.02 5.21
N CYS A 244 2.32 17.05 5.51
CA CYS A 244 3.51 16.94 6.35
C CYS A 244 3.24 16.40 7.77
N TRP A 245 2.06 16.63 8.35
CA TRP A 245 1.67 16.10 9.66
C TRP A 245 1.84 14.58 9.76
N TRP A 246 1.55 13.84 8.69
CA TRP A 246 1.70 12.39 8.63
C TRP A 246 2.98 11.98 7.91
N MET A 247 3.27 12.57 6.75
CA MET A 247 4.39 12.14 5.90
C MET A 247 5.76 12.29 6.59
N LEU A 248 6.00 13.37 7.34
CA LEU A 248 7.30 13.57 7.99
C LEU A 248 7.58 12.54 9.10
N PRO A 249 6.64 12.30 10.05
CA PRO A 249 6.78 11.20 11.00
C PRO A 249 6.94 9.83 10.37
N MET A 250 6.15 9.53 9.33
CA MET A 250 6.21 8.27 8.61
C MET A 250 7.59 8.08 7.94
N PHE A 251 8.10 9.11 7.24
CA PHE A 251 9.45 9.07 6.67
C PHE A 251 10.55 8.93 7.72
N ALA A 252 10.39 9.55 8.89
CA ALA A 252 11.32 9.38 10.01
C ALA A 252 11.32 7.96 10.60
N HIS A 253 10.31 7.14 10.29
CA HIS A 253 10.15 5.78 10.80
C HIS A 253 10.11 4.70 9.70
N THR A 254 10.54 4.99 8.47
CA THR A 254 10.52 4.02 7.34
C THR A 254 11.30 2.74 7.61
N ALA A 255 12.33 2.78 8.45
CA ALA A 255 13.09 1.59 8.87
C ALA A 255 12.27 0.60 9.73
N TRP A 256 11.15 1.07 10.28
CA TRP A 256 10.25 0.32 11.16
C TRP A 256 8.94 -0.07 10.48
N MET A 257 8.82 0.22 9.18
CA MET A 257 7.69 -0.23 8.39
C MET A 257 7.93 -1.67 7.89
N ASP A 258 6.88 -2.46 7.82
CA ASP A 258 6.90 -3.77 7.17
C ASP A 258 6.94 -3.61 5.65
N ASP A 259 7.55 -4.58 4.99
CA ASP A 259 7.83 -4.54 3.56
C ASP A 259 6.81 -5.40 2.80
N HIS A 260 6.09 -4.75 1.89
CA HIS A 260 5.01 -5.35 1.10
C HIS A 260 5.19 -5.13 -0.40
N GLY A 261 6.42 -5.13 -0.90
CA GLY A 261 6.65 -5.06 -2.35
C GLY A 261 5.85 -6.12 -3.10
N GLN A 262 5.15 -5.76 -4.17
CA GLN A 262 4.53 -6.72 -5.08
C GLN A 262 4.77 -6.29 -6.53
N LEU A 263 5.39 -7.16 -7.34
CA LEU A 263 5.41 -6.97 -8.79
C LEU A 263 4.03 -7.23 -9.37
N TYR A 264 3.77 -6.66 -10.54
CA TYR A 264 2.55 -6.93 -11.29
C TYR A 264 2.86 -7.75 -12.54
N ARG A 265 1.93 -7.72 -13.50
CA ARG A 265 1.96 -8.46 -14.73
C ARG A 265 2.85 -7.80 -15.79
N SER A 266 3.31 -8.60 -16.74
CA SER A 266 4.08 -8.13 -17.90
C SER A 266 3.24 -7.17 -18.77
N ALA A 267 3.90 -6.31 -19.55
CA ALA A 267 3.20 -5.40 -20.46
C ALA A 267 2.28 -6.13 -21.47
N PRO A 268 2.69 -7.26 -22.09
CA PRO A 268 1.82 -8.05 -22.94
C PRO A 268 0.58 -8.58 -22.22
N ASP A 269 0.72 -9.09 -21.00
CA ASP A 269 -0.41 -9.63 -20.22
C ASP A 269 -1.40 -8.52 -19.86
N ILE A 270 -0.91 -7.35 -19.41
CA ILE A 270 -1.77 -6.17 -19.19
C ILE A 270 -2.49 -5.76 -20.48
N GLY A 271 -1.80 -5.78 -21.63
CA GLY A 271 -2.37 -5.48 -22.94
C GLY A 271 -3.45 -6.48 -23.37
N ALA A 272 -3.20 -7.78 -23.20
CA ALA A 272 -4.17 -8.83 -23.49
C ALA A 272 -5.42 -8.67 -22.62
N ARG A 273 -5.21 -8.48 -21.32
CA ARG A 273 -6.25 -8.22 -20.30
C ARG A 273 -7.05 -6.93 -20.54
N PHE A 274 -6.43 -5.94 -21.18
CA PHE A 274 -7.07 -4.70 -21.58
C PHE A 274 -8.03 -4.95 -22.75
N LEU A 275 -7.59 -5.76 -23.73
CA LEU A 275 -8.34 -6.04 -24.95
C LEU A 275 -9.48 -7.03 -24.75
N ASP A 276 -9.29 -8.06 -23.93
CA ASP A 276 -10.30 -9.07 -23.61
C ASP A 276 -11.32 -8.60 -22.54
N GLY A 277 -11.04 -7.47 -21.87
CA GLY A 277 -11.86 -6.90 -20.80
C GLY A 277 -11.77 -7.63 -19.45
N THR A 278 -10.92 -8.65 -19.32
CA THR A 278 -10.79 -9.47 -18.11
C THR A 278 -10.01 -8.75 -17.01
N GLY A 279 -8.90 -8.08 -17.32
CA GLY A 279 -8.04 -7.49 -16.28
C GLY A 279 -8.25 -6.02 -15.97
N ILE A 280 -9.14 -5.30 -16.66
CA ILE A 280 -9.53 -3.97 -16.20
C ILE A 280 -10.77 -4.04 -15.31
N LEU A 281 -11.70 -4.97 -15.56
CA LEU A 281 -13.00 -4.91 -14.90
C LEU A 281 -13.64 -6.24 -14.51
N ASN A 282 -13.27 -7.41 -15.07
CA ASN A 282 -14.13 -8.60 -15.03
C ASN A 282 -15.64 -8.27 -15.26
N GLY A 283 -15.94 -7.14 -15.91
CA GLY A 283 -17.25 -6.46 -15.90
C GLY A 283 -18.07 -6.71 -17.16
N GLY A 284 -17.59 -7.65 -17.98
CA GLY A 284 -18.17 -8.04 -19.25
C GLY A 284 -17.44 -7.48 -20.49
N PRO A 285 -17.67 -8.10 -21.66
CA PRO A 285 -16.91 -7.86 -22.89
C PRO A 285 -17.09 -6.46 -23.50
N TRP A 286 -18.09 -5.68 -23.06
CA TRP A 286 -18.40 -4.38 -23.63
C TRP A 286 -17.54 -3.24 -23.07
N VAL A 287 -16.90 -3.43 -21.91
CA VAL A 287 -16.15 -2.33 -21.29
C VAL A 287 -14.74 -2.16 -21.87
N GLY A 288 -14.06 -3.26 -22.20
CA GLY A 288 -12.76 -3.24 -22.89
C GLY A 288 -12.79 -2.34 -24.13
N PRO A 289 -13.74 -2.54 -25.08
CA PRO A 289 -13.90 -1.66 -26.24
C PRO A 289 -14.15 -0.18 -25.88
N LEU A 290 -15.00 0.12 -24.90
CA LEU A 290 -15.27 1.52 -24.51
C LEU A 290 -14.04 2.21 -23.93
N VAL A 291 -13.29 1.50 -23.08
CA VAL A 291 -12.06 1.99 -22.47
C VAL A 291 -10.95 2.11 -23.52
N GLY A 292 -10.81 1.15 -24.43
CA GLY A 292 -9.87 1.21 -25.55
C GLY A 292 -10.14 2.36 -26.50
N LEU A 293 -11.40 2.57 -26.90
CA LEU A 293 -11.80 3.73 -27.69
C LEU A 293 -11.58 5.03 -26.92
N GLY A 294 -11.87 5.06 -25.62
CA GLY A 294 -11.63 6.22 -24.75
C GLY A 294 -10.16 6.58 -24.68
N LEU A 295 -9.29 5.59 -24.53
CA LEU A 295 -7.85 5.76 -24.51
C LEU A 295 -7.34 6.26 -25.86
N LEU A 296 -7.71 5.60 -26.96
CA LEU A 296 -7.31 5.97 -28.31
C LEU A 296 -7.75 7.40 -28.67
N THR A 297 -9.04 7.70 -28.50
CA THR A 297 -9.57 9.04 -28.76
C THR A 297 -8.97 10.08 -27.82
N GLY A 298 -8.67 9.69 -26.56
CA GLY A 298 -7.99 10.53 -25.59
C GLY A 298 -6.59 10.93 -26.04
N VAL A 299 -5.74 9.99 -26.45
CA VAL A 299 -4.39 10.27 -26.98
C VAL A 299 -4.45 11.22 -28.18
N LEU A 300 -5.39 10.98 -29.10
CA LEU A 300 -5.56 11.77 -30.32
C LEU A 300 -6.19 13.15 -30.08
N SER A 301 -6.96 13.31 -29.00
CA SER A 301 -7.60 14.58 -28.63
C SER A 301 -6.60 15.64 -28.13
N ARG A 302 -7.08 16.82 -27.77
CA ARG A 302 -6.29 17.88 -27.12
C ARG A 302 -6.82 18.18 -25.72
N GLY A 303 -6.01 18.84 -24.89
CA GLY A 303 -6.40 19.30 -23.57
C GLY A 303 -6.54 18.17 -22.56
N HIS A 304 -7.59 18.22 -21.73
CA HIS A 304 -7.74 17.31 -20.59
C HIS A 304 -7.80 15.83 -20.98
N ARG A 305 -8.50 15.49 -22.06
CA ARG A 305 -8.63 14.09 -22.50
C ARG A 305 -7.25 13.47 -22.82
N ARG A 306 -6.35 14.23 -23.46
CA ARG A 306 -4.97 13.77 -23.72
C ARG A 306 -4.18 13.60 -22.43
N VAL A 307 -4.29 14.53 -21.49
CA VAL A 307 -3.63 14.41 -20.17
C VAL A 307 -4.08 13.14 -19.44
N LEU A 308 -5.38 12.86 -19.40
CA LEU A 308 -5.90 11.65 -18.73
C LEU A 308 -5.42 10.38 -19.43
N ALA A 309 -5.40 10.36 -20.77
CA ALA A 309 -4.95 9.22 -21.55
C ALA A 309 -3.46 8.91 -21.34
N VAL A 310 -2.61 9.93 -21.43
CA VAL A 310 -1.16 9.79 -21.17
C VAL A 310 -0.91 9.42 -19.71
N GLY A 311 -1.64 10.03 -18.77
CA GLY A 311 -1.55 9.67 -17.35
C GLY A 311 -1.92 8.20 -17.09
N ALA A 312 -2.95 7.69 -17.76
CA ALA A 312 -3.35 6.28 -17.67
C ALA A 312 -2.27 5.35 -18.24
N LEU A 313 -1.70 5.69 -19.41
CA LEU A 313 -0.62 4.92 -20.04
C LEU A 313 0.64 4.90 -19.15
N ILE A 314 1.02 6.03 -18.56
CA ILE A 314 2.16 6.08 -17.65
C ILE A 314 1.89 5.23 -16.40
N ALA A 315 0.71 5.33 -15.81
CA ALA A 315 0.37 4.48 -14.66
C ALA A 315 0.41 2.98 -15.01
N MET A 316 -0.14 2.59 -16.17
CA MET A 316 -0.05 1.21 -16.67
C MET A 316 1.40 0.79 -16.94
N LEU A 317 2.22 1.66 -17.56
CA LEU A 317 3.63 1.36 -17.81
C LEU A 317 4.41 1.19 -16.50
N ILE A 318 4.21 2.10 -15.54
CA ILE A 318 4.80 2.03 -14.18
C ILE A 318 4.36 0.76 -13.46
N SER A 319 3.16 0.25 -13.74
CA SER A 319 2.70 -1.01 -13.16
C SER A 319 3.48 -2.22 -13.65
N THR A 320 4.07 -2.17 -14.85
CA THR A 320 4.80 -3.32 -15.41
C THR A 320 6.14 -3.52 -14.71
N PRO A 321 6.60 -4.77 -14.52
CA PRO A 321 7.94 -5.02 -14.00
C PRO A 321 9.04 -4.62 -15.01
N GLY A 322 8.73 -4.50 -16.30
CA GLY A 322 9.72 -4.26 -17.37
C GLY A 322 10.60 -3.03 -17.13
N TRP A 323 10.02 -1.84 -16.91
CA TRP A 323 10.83 -0.64 -16.65
C TRP A 323 11.55 -0.70 -15.29
N LEU A 324 10.98 -1.38 -14.29
CA LEU A 324 11.56 -1.50 -12.97
C LEU A 324 12.78 -2.41 -12.99
N LEU A 325 12.64 -3.57 -13.65
CA LEU A 325 13.61 -4.64 -13.66
C LEU A 325 14.63 -4.51 -14.77
N GLN A 326 14.25 -4.03 -15.97
CA GLN A 326 15.18 -3.88 -17.10
C GLN A 326 16.04 -2.62 -16.99
N LEU A 327 15.55 -1.58 -16.29
CA LEU A 327 16.34 -0.39 -15.95
C LEU A 327 16.98 -0.49 -14.56
N ASP A 328 16.88 -1.65 -13.91
CA ASP A 328 17.40 -1.93 -12.55
C ASP A 328 17.00 -0.89 -11.49
N MET A 329 15.81 -0.30 -11.62
CA MET A 329 15.37 0.85 -10.83
C MET A 329 15.26 0.53 -9.34
N VAL A 330 15.03 -0.72 -8.94
CA VAL A 330 15.00 -1.10 -7.52
C VAL A 330 16.38 -0.95 -6.88
N ARG A 331 17.47 -1.20 -7.60
CA ARG A 331 18.81 -1.02 -7.03
C ARG A 331 19.14 0.44 -6.80
N TRP A 332 18.73 1.33 -7.71
CA TRP A 332 19.02 2.77 -7.65
C TRP A 332 18.11 3.52 -6.69
N LEU A 333 16.86 3.06 -6.63
CA LEU A 333 15.84 3.57 -5.75
C LEU A 333 15.25 2.37 -5.00
N PRO A 334 15.97 1.83 -3.99
CA PRO A 334 15.47 0.74 -3.15
C PRO A 334 14.01 0.95 -2.73
N PRO A 335 13.57 2.16 -2.32
CA PRO A 335 12.16 2.39 -1.97
C PRO A 335 11.12 1.96 -3.01
N LEU A 336 11.47 1.88 -4.31
CA LEU A 336 10.57 1.34 -5.35
C LEU A 336 10.29 -0.15 -5.17
N GLY A 337 11.22 -0.91 -4.60
CA GLY A 337 11.05 -2.32 -4.26
C GLY A 337 9.99 -2.58 -3.19
N ARG A 338 9.52 -1.54 -2.50
CA ARG A 338 8.44 -1.61 -1.51
C ARG A 338 7.07 -1.24 -2.08
N ILE A 339 7.00 -0.91 -3.38
CA ILE A 339 5.75 -0.57 -4.05
C ILE A 339 5.02 -1.87 -4.40
N VAL A 340 3.71 -1.87 -4.13
CA VAL A 340 2.77 -2.85 -4.68
C VAL A 340 2.35 -2.32 -6.06
N PHE A 341 3.04 -2.73 -7.12
CA PHE A 341 2.81 -2.26 -8.48
C PHE A 341 1.41 -2.52 -9.04
N PRO A 342 0.68 -3.60 -8.69
CA PRO A 342 -0.70 -3.78 -9.13
C PRO A 342 -1.60 -2.58 -8.77
N ARG A 343 -1.28 -1.87 -7.67
CA ARG A 343 -2.03 -0.68 -7.21
C ARG A 343 -1.94 0.51 -8.16
N MET A 344 -1.04 0.51 -9.14
CA MET A 344 -1.02 1.53 -10.19
C MET A 344 -2.30 1.46 -11.05
N MET A 345 -2.98 0.31 -11.09
CA MET A 345 -4.27 0.20 -11.75
C MET A 345 -5.37 1.01 -11.04
N MET A 346 -5.27 1.25 -9.73
CA MET A 346 -6.16 2.17 -8.99
C MET A 346 -5.97 3.63 -9.43
N ILE A 347 -4.86 3.95 -10.10
CA ILE A 347 -4.62 5.25 -10.73
C ILE A 347 -5.14 5.21 -12.18
N ALA A 348 -4.83 4.17 -12.95
CA ALA A 348 -5.17 4.08 -14.36
C ALA A 348 -6.68 3.92 -14.61
N LYS A 349 -7.37 3.00 -13.91
CA LYS A 349 -8.79 2.66 -14.14
C LYS A 349 -9.72 3.88 -14.05
N PRO A 350 -9.64 4.76 -13.02
CA PRO A 350 -10.47 5.97 -12.96
C PRO A 350 -10.28 6.94 -14.14
N LEU A 351 -9.04 7.08 -14.63
CA LEU A 351 -8.74 7.90 -15.81
C LEU A 351 -9.38 7.29 -17.07
N LEU A 352 -9.23 5.97 -17.24
CA LEU A 352 -9.80 5.20 -18.33
C LEU A 352 -11.34 5.25 -18.34
N PHE A 353 -11.99 5.12 -17.18
CA PHE A 353 -13.45 5.22 -17.08
C PHE A 353 -13.95 6.63 -17.35
N ALA A 354 -13.21 7.66 -16.95
CA ALA A 354 -13.54 9.05 -17.31
C ALA A 354 -13.47 9.29 -18.84
N LEU A 355 -12.48 8.68 -19.52
CA LEU A 355 -12.36 8.71 -20.98
C LEU A 355 -13.47 7.91 -21.68
N ALA A 356 -13.80 6.72 -21.18
CA ALA A 356 -14.94 5.94 -21.67
C ALA A 356 -16.25 6.73 -21.54
N GLY A 357 -16.43 7.47 -20.44
CA GLY A 357 -17.55 8.40 -20.29
C GLY A 357 -17.59 9.52 -21.34
N CYS A 358 -16.43 10.01 -21.79
CA CYS A 358 -16.35 10.96 -22.90
C CYS A 358 -16.82 10.32 -24.22
N VAL A 359 -16.44 9.08 -24.49
CA VAL A 359 -16.91 8.33 -25.68
C VAL A 359 -18.42 8.13 -25.63
N VAL A 360 -18.97 7.69 -24.50
CA VAL A 360 -20.42 7.56 -24.32
C VAL A 360 -21.13 8.89 -24.55
N HIS A 361 -20.57 9.99 -24.05
CA HIS A 361 -21.13 11.32 -24.32
C HIS A 361 -21.13 11.65 -25.82
N ASP A 362 -20.00 11.48 -26.49
CA ASP A 362 -19.85 11.82 -27.91
C ASP A 362 -20.77 10.96 -28.79
N LEU A 363 -20.94 9.67 -28.44
CA LEU A 363 -21.89 8.76 -29.07
C LEU A 363 -23.34 9.24 -28.87
N VAL A 364 -23.75 9.50 -27.63
CA VAL A 364 -25.11 9.99 -27.33
C VAL A 364 -25.38 11.32 -28.02
N ALA A 365 -24.41 12.24 -28.04
CA ALA A 365 -24.56 13.54 -28.70
C ALA A 365 -24.76 13.43 -30.22
N ARG A 366 -24.17 12.42 -30.86
CA ARG A 366 -24.34 12.15 -32.30
C ARG A 366 -25.62 11.36 -32.60
N VAL A 367 -25.91 10.36 -31.78
CA VAL A 367 -27.02 9.41 -32.00
C VAL A 367 -28.36 10.00 -31.57
N ALA A 368 -28.44 10.77 -30.47
CA ALA A 368 -29.72 11.28 -29.98
C ALA A 368 -30.46 12.18 -31.00
N PRO A 369 -29.81 13.14 -31.70
CA PRO A 369 -30.48 13.91 -32.75
C PRO A 369 -30.88 13.07 -33.96
N MET A 370 -30.14 11.99 -34.25
CA MET A 370 -30.50 11.04 -35.30
C MET A 370 -31.75 10.24 -34.88
N LEU A 371 -31.75 9.66 -33.68
CA LEU A 371 -32.89 8.93 -33.12
C LEU A 371 -34.14 9.80 -33.01
N ALA A 372 -34.02 11.06 -32.58
CA ALA A 372 -35.14 11.99 -32.51
C ALA A 372 -35.76 12.23 -33.90
N ARG A 373 -34.92 12.41 -34.94
CA ARG A 373 -35.37 12.54 -36.33
C ARG A 373 -36.01 11.24 -36.83
N THR A 374 -35.38 10.10 -36.60
CA THR A 374 -35.90 8.77 -36.96
C THR A 374 -37.25 8.51 -36.31
N TRP A 375 -37.38 8.75 -35.00
CA TRP A 375 -38.61 8.57 -34.21
C TRP A 375 -39.77 9.46 -34.65
N SER A 376 -39.48 10.63 -35.23
CA SER A 376 -40.49 11.57 -35.73
C SER A 376 -41.25 11.04 -36.94
N THR A 377 -40.71 10.02 -37.64
CA THR A 377 -41.33 9.40 -38.82
C THR A 377 -41.79 7.98 -38.54
N TRP A 378 -42.89 7.53 -39.16
CA TRP A 378 -43.37 6.15 -38.96
C TRP A 378 -42.35 5.10 -39.45
N ARG A 379 -41.69 5.34 -40.60
CA ARG A 379 -40.64 4.45 -41.14
C ARG A 379 -39.46 4.33 -40.18
N GLY A 380 -39.06 5.45 -39.58
CA GLY A 380 -37.99 5.44 -38.60
C GLY A 380 -38.39 4.73 -37.30
N ARG A 381 -39.64 4.84 -36.83
CA ARG A 381 -40.13 4.01 -35.71
C ARG A 381 -40.07 2.52 -36.02
N VAL A 382 -40.48 2.10 -37.23
CA VAL A 382 -40.38 0.71 -37.68
C VAL A 382 -38.91 0.27 -37.76
N SER A 383 -38.04 1.08 -38.35
CA SER A 383 -36.60 0.79 -38.41
C SER A 383 -35.99 0.67 -37.02
N LEU A 384 -36.32 1.57 -36.08
CA LEU A 384 -35.83 1.49 -34.70
C LEU A 384 -36.37 0.25 -33.99
N ALA A 385 -37.64 -0.09 -34.19
CA ALA A 385 -38.23 -1.31 -33.64
C ALA A 385 -37.53 -2.56 -34.18
N LEU A 386 -37.22 -2.61 -35.49
CA LEU A 386 -36.45 -3.70 -36.10
C LEU A 386 -35.01 -3.74 -35.59
N THR A 387 -34.33 -2.60 -35.43
CA THR A 387 -32.99 -2.53 -34.84
C THR A 387 -33.01 -3.01 -33.38
N LEU A 388 -33.98 -2.55 -32.58
CA LEU A 388 -34.16 -3.01 -31.20
C LEU A 388 -34.51 -4.50 -31.15
N ALA A 389 -35.30 -5.03 -32.09
CA ALA A 389 -35.61 -6.45 -32.19
C ALA A 389 -34.39 -7.29 -32.59
N LEU A 390 -33.55 -6.79 -33.51
CA LEU A 390 -32.28 -7.43 -33.89
C LEU A 390 -31.25 -7.37 -32.75
N CYS A 391 -31.25 -6.29 -31.98
CA CYS A 391 -30.42 -6.15 -30.78
C CYS A 391 -31.05 -6.84 -29.56
N ALA A 392 -32.32 -7.24 -29.61
CA ALA A 392 -33.05 -7.78 -28.45
C ALA A 392 -32.36 -9.01 -27.85
N PRO A 393 -31.82 -9.98 -28.60
CA PRO A 393 -31.09 -11.11 -28.00
C PRO A 393 -29.86 -10.67 -27.19
N PHE A 394 -29.22 -9.55 -27.56
CA PHE A 394 -28.08 -8.99 -26.85
C PHE A 394 -28.49 -8.05 -25.70
N LEU A 395 -29.70 -7.48 -25.77
CA LEU A 395 -30.25 -6.55 -24.78
C LEU A 395 -31.15 -7.25 -23.74
N ALA A 396 -31.68 -8.45 -24.03
CA ALA A 396 -32.57 -9.19 -23.15
C ALA A 396 -31.86 -9.58 -21.85
N ASP A 397 -30.59 -9.99 -21.96
CA ASP A 397 -29.74 -10.33 -20.81
C ASP A 397 -29.02 -9.11 -20.22
N ALA A 398 -29.12 -7.93 -20.86
CA ALA A 398 -28.40 -6.74 -20.42
C ALA A 398 -28.88 -6.23 -19.05
N PRO A 399 -30.19 -6.17 -18.72
CA PRO A 399 -30.65 -5.81 -17.38
C PRO A 399 -30.16 -6.78 -16.30
N GLU A 400 -30.17 -8.09 -16.59
CA GLU A 400 -29.71 -9.10 -15.64
C GLU A 400 -28.20 -9.05 -15.46
N THR A 401 -27.45 -8.94 -16.56
CA THR A 401 -25.98 -8.75 -16.53
C THR A 401 -25.62 -7.45 -15.81
N LEU A 402 -26.36 -6.37 -16.07
CA LEU A 402 -26.17 -5.09 -15.40
C LEU A 402 -26.51 -5.20 -13.91
N ALA A 403 -27.57 -5.91 -13.54
CA ALA A 403 -27.91 -6.17 -12.14
C ALA A 403 -26.84 -7.04 -11.47
N ARG A 404 -26.32 -8.07 -12.15
CA ARG A 404 -25.21 -8.91 -11.66
C ARG A 404 -23.93 -8.12 -11.45
N VAL A 405 -23.57 -7.31 -12.44
CA VAL A 405 -22.35 -6.50 -12.37
C VAL A 405 -22.51 -5.31 -11.43
N LEU A 406 -23.67 -4.66 -11.34
CA LEU A 406 -23.82 -3.44 -10.53
C LEU A 406 -24.44 -3.63 -9.17
N ILE A 407 -25.25 -4.67 -8.93
CA ILE A 407 -26.10 -4.78 -7.73
C ILE A 407 -25.86 -6.10 -7.00
N THR A 408 -26.08 -7.25 -7.64
CA THR A 408 -25.99 -8.55 -6.98
C THR A 408 -24.53 -9.00 -6.93
N ARG A 409 -23.79 -8.45 -5.97
CA ARG A 409 -22.42 -8.84 -5.67
C ARG A 409 -22.36 -9.52 -4.31
N GLU A 410 -21.69 -10.66 -4.29
CA GLU A 410 -21.44 -11.37 -3.05
C GLU A 410 -20.41 -10.60 -2.23
N ALA A 411 -20.67 -10.52 -0.93
CA ALA A 411 -19.75 -10.10 0.11
C ALA A 411 -20.18 -10.80 1.40
N THR A 412 -19.23 -11.12 2.26
CA THR A 412 -19.53 -11.60 3.60
C THR A 412 -19.88 -10.40 4.47
N TYR A 413 -21.01 -10.46 5.15
CA TYR A 413 -21.50 -9.44 6.07
C TYR A 413 -21.46 -9.98 7.51
N THR A 414 -21.38 -9.10 8.51
CA THR A 414 -21.49 -9.53 9.92
C THR A 414 -22.77 -10.33 10.21
N SER A 415 -23.88 -9.99 9.58
CA SER A 415 -25.17 -10.69 9.72
C SER A 415 -25.20 -12.09 9.09
N THR A 416 -24.31 -12.38 8.14
CA THR A 416 -24.20 -13.67 7.46
C THR A 416 -23.02 -14.51 7.95
N LEU A 417 -22.16 -13.94 8.80
CA LEU A 417 -21.00 -14.62 9.34
C LEU A 417 -21.45 -15.58 10.44
N ALA A 418 -21.34 -16.89 10.17
CA ALA A 418 -21.93 -17.94 11.01
C ALA A 418 -21.48 -17.90 12.48
N ASP A 419 -20.27 -17.42 12.77
CA ASP A 419 -19.70 -17.36 14.11
C ASP A 419 -19.66 -15.93 14.70
N TRP A 420 -20.39 -14.97 14.12
CA TRP A 420 -20.40 -13.58 14.61
C TRP A 420 -20.90 -13.49 16.06
N GLU A 421 -22.02 -14.15 16.37
CA GLU A 421 -22.57 -14.14 17.74
C GLU A 421 -21.64 -14.82 18.74
N ASP A 422 -21.03 -15.94 18.34
CA ASP A 422 -20.04 -16.66 19.15
C ASP A 422 -18.84 -15.76 19.48
N ARG A 423 -18.36 -14.97 18.50
CA ARG A 423 -17.29 -13.98 18.70
C ARG A 423 -17.73 -12.85 19.63
N ARG A 424 -18.93 -12.30 19.45
CA ARG A 424 -19.47 -11.25 20.34
C ARG A 424 -19.58 -11.74 21.77
N ALA A 425 -20.06 -12.97 21.97
CA ALA A 425 -20.15 -13.60 23.29
C ALA A 425 -18.76 -13.80 23.92
N ALA A 426 -17.78 -14.27 23.15
CA ALA A 426 -16.40 -14.40 23.61
C ALA A 426 -15.78 -13.06 23.99
N TRP A 427 -16.00 -12.00 23.19
CA TRP A 427 -15.53 -10.65 23.51
C TRP A 427 -16.23 -10.07 24.74
N ALA A 428 -17.53 -10.31 24.93
CA ALA A 428 -18.26 -9.89 26.11
C ALA A 428 -17.74 -10.58 27.38
N TRP A 429 -17.46 -11.88 27.30
CA TRP A 429 -16.85 -12.63 28.40
C TRP A 429 -15.43 -12.14 28.73
N LEU A 430 -14.62 -11.86 27.70
CA LEU A 430 -13.29 -11.27 27.88
C LEU A 430 -13.40 -9.91 28.57
N ARG A 431 -14.33 -9.05 28.15
CA ARG A 431 -14.56 -7.72 28.76
C ARG A 431 -14.93 -7.80 30.24
N ALA A 432 -15.55 -8.89 30.66
CA ALA A 432 -15.88 -9.13 32.06
C ALA A 432 -14.67 -9.60 32.91
N GLN A 433 -13.55 -9.97 32.28
CA GLN A 433 -12.35 -10.39 33.00
C GLN A 433 -11.64 -9.19 33.64
N PRO A 434 -11.04 -9.36 34.84
CA PRO A 434 -10.32 -8.28 35.50
C PRO A 434 -9.08 -7.90 34.69
N SER A 435 -8.90 -6.60 34.40
CA SER A 435 -7.75 -6.08 33.65
C SER A 435 -6.41 -6.12 34.42
N THR A 436 -6.46 -6.46 35.71
CA THR A 436 -5.29 -6.60 36.58
C THR A 436 -5.17 -8.03 37.10
N PRO A 437 -3.99 -8.68 36.95
CA PRO A 437 -2.79 -8.16 36.27
C PRO A 437 -3.02 -7.98 34.76
N PHE A 438 -2.27 -7.07 34.13
CA PHE A 438 -2.36 -6.81 32.69
C PHE A 438 -2.16 -8.10 31.90
N PHE A 439 -2.92 -8.28 30.82
CA PHE A 439 -2.77 -9.40 29.89
C PHE A 439 -3.21 -9.00 28.49
N ARG A 440 -2.76 -9.79 27.51
CA ARG A 440 -3.20 -9.74 26.11
C ARG A 440 -3.99 -10.98 25.73
N VAL A 441 -4.76 -10.87 24.67
CA VAL A 441 -5.54 -11.97 24.09
C VAL A 441 -5.06 -12.24 22.68
N LEU A 442 -4.63 -13.47 22.38
CA LEU A 442 -4.41 -13.88 21.00
C LEU A 442 -5.75 -14.28 20.39
N HIS A 443 -6.13 -13.67 19.29
CA HIS A 443 -7.28 -14.09 18.51
C HIS A 443 -6.79 -14.83 17.25
N PHE A 444 -6.89 -16.16 17.28
CA PHE A 444 -6.41 -17.02 16.22
C PHE A 444 -7.55 -17.36 15.25
N ASP A 445 -7.45 -16.83 14.04
CA ASP A 445 -8.35 -17.10 12.94
C ASP A 445 -7.55 -17.11 11.63
N GLN A 446 -7.57 -18.23 10.92
CA GLN A 446 -6.85 -18.37 9.64
C GLN A 446 -7.67 -17.83 8.45
N SER A 447 -8.96 -17.61 8.64
CA SER A 447 -9.90 -17.31 7.55
C SER A 447 -10.16 -15.82 7.37
N THR A 448 -9.94 -15.00 8.40
CA THR A 448 -10.23 -13.56 8.38
C THR A 448 -9.28 -12.76 9.26
N HIS A 449 -9.08 -11.46 8.97
CA HIS A 449 -8.45 -10.53 9.92
C HIS A 449 -9.47 -9.73 10.75
N LEU A 450 -10.73 -10.19 10.80
CA LEU A 450 -11.76 -9.63 11.67
C LEU A 450 -11.31 -9.49 13.14
N PRO A 451 -10.53 -10.43 13.72
CA PRO A 451 -10.12 -10.26 15.11
C PRO A 451 -9.26 -9.03 15.41
N GLN A 452 -8.75 -8.30 14.40
CA GLN A 452 -8.15 -6.98 14.64
C GLN A 452 -9.15 -5.94 15.17
N ALA A 453 -10.46 -6.18 15.03
CA ALA A 453 -11.50 -5.38 15.67
C ALA A 453 -11.72 -5.75 17.15
N ALA A 454 -11.26 -6.93 17.58
CA ALA A 454 -11.51 -7.46 18.91
C ALA A 454 -11.11 -6.51 20.05
N PRO A 455 -10.00 -5.76 20.01
CA PRO A 455 -9.64 -4.85 21.10
C PRO A 455 -10.71 -3.81 21.44
N ALA A 456 -11.51 -3.39 20.45
CA ALA A 456 -12.63 -2.47 20.64
C ALA A 456 -13.81 -3.12 21.38
N PHE A 457 -13.97 -4.44 21.27
CA PHE A 457 -15.09 -5.18 21.84
C PHE A 457 -14.73 -5.93 23.13
N SER A 458 -13.54 -6.51 23.20
CA SER A 458 -13.09 -7.28 24.35
C SER A 458 -12.68 -6.39 25.51
N GLY A 459 -12.36 -5.11 25.27
CA GLY A 459 -11.83 -4.27 26.34
C GLY A 459 -10.44 -4.69 26.81
N HIS A 460 -9.76 -5.61 26.11
CA HIS A 460 -8.39 -6.02 26.36
C HIS A 460 -7.52 -5.87 25.10
N PRO A 461 -6.19 -5.69 25.25
CA PRO A 461 -5.25 -5.82 24.16
C PRO A 461 -5.42 -7.11 23.36
N GLY A 462 -5.47 -6.99 22.04
CA GLY A 462 -5.59 -8.12 21.12
C GLY A 462 -4.36 -8.27 20.26
N ILE A 463 -3.95 -9.52 20.04
CA ILE A 463 -2.92 -9.95 19.10
C ILE A 463 -3.61 -10.80 18.04
N ILE A 464 -3.18 -10.69 16.78
CA ILE A 464 -3.54 -11.65 15.75
C ILE A 464 -2.30 -12.36 15.23
N HIS A 465 -2.50 -13.57 14.72
CA HIS A 465 -1.46 -14.25 13.97
C HIS A 465 -1.51 -13.84 12.50
N GLY A 466 -0.42 -13.31 11.96
CA GLY A 466 -0.29 -12.92 10.56
C GLY A 466 0.08 -11.45 10.38
N VAL A 467 -0.38 -10.85 9.28
CA VAL A 467 0.00 -9.49 8.90
C VAL A 467 -0.87 -8.46 9.64
N LEU A 468 -0.24 -7.56 10.39
CA LEU A 468 -0.93 -6.40 10.95
C LEU A 468 -1.24 -5.38 9.85
N VAL A 469 -2.49 -5.43 9.43
CA VAL A 469 -3.05 -4.48 8.47
C VAL A 469 -3.17 -3.10 9.13
N GLY A 470 -2.88 -2.04 8.39
CA GLY A 470 -3.28 -0.68 8.78
C GLY A 470 -2.38 0.01 9.81
N GLU A 471 -1.26 -0.60 10.19
CA GLU A 471 -0.12 0.08 10.82
C GLU A 471 1.22 -0.29 10.16
N ALA A 472 1.32 -1.44 9.46
CA ALA A 472 2.54 -1.90 8.78
C ALA A 472 3.78 -1.77 9.69
N PHE A 473 3.65 -2.11 10.97
CA PHE A 473 4.75 -2.01 11.93
C PHE A 473 5.59 -3.29 11.87
N ARG A 474 6.90 -3.14 11.73
CA ARG A 474 7.81 -4.29 11.55
C ARG A 474 7.88 -5.21 12.78
N ASN A 475 7.72 -4.67 14.00
CA ASN A 475 7.86 -5.43 15.24
C ASN A 475 6.53 -6.00 15.74
N THR A 476 5.76 -6.62 14.85
CA THR A 476 4.51 -7.31 15.20
C THR A 476 4.78 -8.79 15.49
N PRO A 477 4.03 -9.41 16.42
CA PRO A 477 4.10 -10.86 16.63
C PRO A 477 3.76 -11.62 15.34
N ASP A 478 4.56 -12.62 15.00
CA ASP A 478 4.41 -13.48 13.81
C ASP A 478 4.48 -14.98 14.17
N THR A 479 4.11 -15.32 15.41
CA THR A 479 4.34 -16.65 15.97
C THR A 479 3.15 -17.18 16.76
N LEU A 480 3.08 -18.51 16.82
CA LEU A 480 2.15 -19.28 17.66
C LEU A 480 2.89 -20.07 18.76
N ASP A 481 4.20 -19.85 18.89
CA ASP A 481 5.03 -20.46 19.92
C ASP A 481 4.51 -20.06 21.32
N PRO A 482 4.18 -21.01 22.20
CA PRO A 482 3.63 -20.72 23.52
C PRO A 482 4.55 -19.84 24.40
N ASP A 483 5.88 -20.02 24.31
CA ASP A 483 6.83 -19.22 25.08
C ASP A 483 6.92 -17.80 24.56
N ALA A 484 6.88 -17.61 23.24
CA ALA A 484 6.78 -16.29 22.64
C ALA A 484 5.51 -15.54 23.06
N LEU A 485 4.37 -16.24 23.08
CA LEU A 485 3.09 -15.69 23.53
C LEU A 485 3.14 -15.31 25.02
N ARG A 486 3.73 -16.14 25.88
CA ARG A 486 4.01 -15.80 27.29
C ARG A 486 4.94 -14.60 27.42
N ALA A 487 5.97 -14.50 26.57
CA ALA A 487 6.94 -13.39 26.56
C ALA A 487 6.29 -12.04 26.19
N ILE A 488 5.16 -12.03 25.48
CA ILE A 488 4.34 -10.84 25.25
C ILE A 488 3.08 -10.78 26.12
N ASN A 489 3.05 -11.58 27.18
CA ASN A 489 2.04 -11.56 28.22
C ASN A 489 0.61 -11.87 27.69
N VAL A 490 0.50 -12.79 26.73
CA VAL A 490 -0.77 -13.40 26.35
C VAL A 490 -1.24 -14.34 27.45
N ARG A 491 -2.48 -14.16 27.89
CA ARG A 491 -3.14 -15.06 28.83
C ARG A 491 -4.14 -15.96 28.13
N TYR A 492 -4.98 -15.38 27.29
CA TYR A 492 -6.06 -16.09 26.62
C TYR A 492 -5.82 -16.21 25.13
N VAL A 493 -6.24 -17.34 24.56
CA VAL A 493 -6.32 -17.56 23.11
C VAL A 493 -7.77 -17.80 22.75
N VAL A 494 -8.32 -17.02 21.82
CA VAL A 494 -9.64 -17.23 21.24
C VAL A 494 -9.47 -17.88 19.88
N ALA A 495 -10.04 -19.07 19.71
CA ALA A 495 -9.92 -19.84 18.47
C ALA A 495 -11.08 -20.83 18.31
N THR A 496 -11.34 -21.27 17.08
CA THR A 496 -12.18 -22.45 16.84
C THR A 496 -11.45 -23.75 17.17
N SER A 497 -10.14 -23.78 16.90
CA SER A 497 -9.22 -24.86 17.29
C SER A 497 -7.78 -24.35 17.38
N LEU A 498 -6.97 -24.96 18.25
CA LEU A 498 -5.55 -24.62 18.40
C LEU A 498 -4.66 -25.59 17.60
N PRO A 499 -3.57 -25.11 16.99
CA PRO A 499 -2.59 -25.97 16.32
C PRO A 499 -1.58 -26.61 17.29
N GLY A 500 -1.03 -27.76 16.87
CA GLY A 500 0.22 -28.38 17.37
C GLY A 500 0.56 -28.18 18.85
N GLU A 501 1.64 -27.46 19.10
CA GLU A 501 2.19 -27.17 20.43
C GLU A 501 1.31 -26.26 21.27
N LEU A 502 0.67 -25.26 20.66
CA LEU A 502 -0.23 -24.34 21.36
C LEU A 502 -1.41 -25.07 22.00
N ARG A 503 -1.91 -26.13 21.35
CA ARG A 503 -2.94 -27.01 21.93
C ARG A 503 -2.46 -27.75 23.18
N ARG A 504 -1.17 -28.09 23.27
CA ARG A 504 -0.60 -28.81 24.43
C ARG A 504 -0.24 -27.89 25.59
N ALA A 505 -0.09 -26.60 25.33
CA ALA A 505 0.33 -25.59 26.30
C ALA A 505 -0.82 -24.67 26.75
N ALA A 506 -2.06 -25.01 26.42
CA ALA A 506 -3.23 -24.24 26.79
C ALA A 506 -4.42 -25.17 27.09
N HIS A 507 -5.29 -24.76 28.01
CA HIS A 507 -6.51 -25.49 28.36
C HIS A 507 -7.76 -24.65 28.13
N GLU A 508 -8.86 -25.29 27.70
CA GLU A 508 -10.13 -24.61 27.41
C GLU A 508 -10.78 -24.14 28.74
N VAL A 509 -11.07 -22.84 28.84
CA VAL A 509 -11.72 -22.24 30.02
C VAL A 509 -13.17 -21.85 29.76
N GLN A 510 -13.54 -21.62 28.50
CA GLN A 510 -14.89 -21.22 28.12
C GLN A 510 -15.19 -21.56 26.65
N ARG A 511 -16.46 -21.84 26.35
CA ARG A 511 -16.96 -22.13 24.99
C ARG A 511 -18.18 -21.29 24.65
N PHE A 512 -18.23 -20.82 23.40
CA PHE A 512 -19.33 -20.07 22.78
C PHE A 512 -19.57 -20.64 21.37
N GLY A 513 -20.46 -21.62 21.26
CA GLY A 513 -20.69 -22.32 19.99
C GLY A 513 -19.40 -22.89 19.40
N GLY A 514 -19.01 -22.40 18.23
CA GLY A 514 -17.76 -22.78 17.55
C GLY A 514 -16.50 -22.10 18.11
N GLN A 515 -16.64 -20.95 18.78
CA GLN A 515 -15.53 -20.21 19.37
C GLN A 515 -15.21 -20.73 20.77
N ARG A 516 -13.92 -20.86 21.08
CA ARG A 516 -13.41 -21.33 22.37
C ARG A 516 -12.38 -20.36 22.89
N VAL A 517 -12.36 -20.20 24.21
CA VAL A 517 -11.34 -19.44 24.92
C VAL A 517 -10.47 -20.44 25.68
N PHE A 518 -9.18 -20.36 25.43
CA PHE A 518 -8.16 -21.17 26.09
C PHE A 518 -7.29 -20.28 26.96
N GLU A 519 -6.91 -20.73 28.15
CA GLU A 519 -5.91 -20.09 28.98
C GLU A 519 -4.55 -20.75 28.76
N LEU A 520 -3.52 -19.94 28.58
CA LEU A 520 -2.16 -20.39 28.32
C LEU A 520 -1.49 -20.81 29.64
N ASP A 521 -0.99 -22.04 29.68
CA ASP A 521 -0.36 -22.59 30.87
C ASP A 521 0.91 -21.80 31.23
N GLY A 522 1.20 -21.65 32.53
CA GLY A 522 2.41 -20.96 32.99
C GLY A 522 2.42 -19.44 32.76
N TRP A 523 1.27 -18.82 32.44
CA TRP A 523 1.16 -17.36 32.39
C TRP A 523 1.38 -16.73 33.79
N THR A 524 2.20 -15.68 33.86
CA THR A 524 2.65 -15.07 35.13
C THR A 524 2.09 -13.66 35.39
N GLY A 525 1.45 -13.03 34.39
CA GLY A 525 0.99 -11.64 34.47
C GLY A 525 2.11 -10.60 34.63
N ALA A 526 3.38 -10.99 34.53
CA ALA A 526 4.51 -10.07 34.62
C ALA A 526 4.57 -9.20 33.36
N VAL A 527 4.66 -7.88 33.53
CA VAL A 527 4.84 -6.92 32.42
C VAL A 527 6.31 -6.56 32.21
N VAL A 528 7.08 -6.62 33.30
CA VAL A 528 8.52 -6.41 33.31
C VAL A 528 9.15 -7.56 34.08
N VAL A 529 10.17 -8.18 33.48
CA VAL A 529 10.88 -9.33 34.05
C VAL A 529 12.38 -9.06 34.07
N ASP A 530 13.07 -9.58 35.08
CA ASP A 530 14.51 -9.69 35.10
C ASP A 530 14.97 -10.60 33.95
N ALA A 531 15.88 -10.11 33.12
CA ALA A 531 16.33 -10.82 31.92
C ALA A 531 17.08 -12.12 32.24
N SER A 532 17.69 -12.22 33.42
CA SER A 532 18.51 -13.36 33.84
C SER A 532 17.73 -14.40 34.65
N THR A 533 16.83 -13.96 35.52
CA THR A 533 16.11 -14.84 36.45
C THR A 533 14.65 -15.06 36.05
N GLY A 534 14.09 -14.23 35.17
CA GLY A 534 12.66 -14.21 34.87
C GLY A 534 11.78 -13.66 36.00
N ALA A 535 12.38 -13.19 37.11
CA ALA A 535 11.65 -12.65 38.25
C ALA A 535 10.88 -11.38 37.88
N ARG A 536 9.68 -11.20 38.46
CA ARG A 536 8.82 -10.06 38.17
C ARG A 536 9.30 -8.79 38.87
N ALA A 537 9.41 -7.70 38.12
CA ALA A 537 9.59 -6.35 38.67
C ALA A 537 8.25 -5.75 39.15
N ASP A 538 8.32 -4.79 40.07
CA ASP A 538 7.14 -4.17 40.65
C ASP A 538 6.66 -2.98 39.81
N VAL A 539 5.60 -3.18 39.03
CA VAL A 539 5.08 -2.16 38.13
C VAL A 539 4.12 -1.25 38.88
N THR A 540 4.64 -0.09 39.28
CA THR A 540 3.90 0.96 40.01
C THR A 540 2.94 1.76 39.12
N ASN A 541 3.26 1.91 37.83
CA ASN A 541 2.40 2.60 36.87
C ASN A 541 2.54 1.95 35.49
N LEU A 542 1.41 1.57 34.91
CA LEU A 542 1.29 1.05 33.55
C LEU A 542 0.29 1.88 32.75
N GLU A 543 0.79 2.90 32.06
CA GLU A 543 0.07 3.72 31.09
C GLU A 543 0.51 3.36 29.67
N ARG A 544 -0.30 3.70 28.67
CA ARG A 544 0.03 3.49 27.25
C ARG A 544 1.42 4.01 26.86
N GLU A 545 1.73 5.26 27.17
CA GLU A 545 2.97 5.93 26.76
C GLU A 545 4.00 5.99 27.89
N ARG A 546 3.74 5.28 29.01
CA ARG A 546 4.58 5.38 30.19
C ARG A 546 4.52 4.10 31.04
N VAL A 547 5.69 3.55 31.36
CA VAL A 547 5.83 2.41 32.28
C VAL A 547 6.78 2.81 33.40
N VAL A 548 6.36 2.66 34.65
CA VAL A 548 7.20 2.93 35.83
C VAL A 548 7.24 1.70 36.72
N PHE A 549 8.44 1.23 37.04
CA PHE A 549 8.63 0.06 37.87
C PHE A 549 9.85 0.15 38.77
N ASP A 550 9.82 -0.62 39.84
CA ASP A 550 10.99 -0.93 40.68
C ASP A 550 11.64 -2.23 40.17
N PRO A 551 12.92 -2.19 39.73
CA PRO A 551 13.62 -3.36 39.21
C PRO A 551 13.97 -4.40 40.29
N ARG A 552 13.80 -4.10 41.58
CA ARG A 552 14.09 -5.00 42.72
C ARG A 552 15.50 -5.61 42.69
N GLY A 553 16.48 -4.81 42.30
CA GLY A 553 17.88 -5.23 42.19
C GLY A 553 18.25 -5.94 40.90
N ALA A 554 17.31 -6.15 39.96
CA ALA A 554 17.62 -6.65 38.63
C ALA A 554 18.60 -5.71 37.92
N ARG A 555 19.68 -6.27 37.37
CA ARG A 555 20.68 -5.53 36.58
C ARG A 555 20.24 -5.31 35.14
N GLU A 556 19.36 -6.16 34.64
CA GLU A 556 18.78 -6.05 33.31
C GLU A 556 17.33 -6.50 33.35
N VAL A 557 16.48 -5.78 32.63
CA VAL A 557 15.05 -6.06 32.58
C VAL A 557 14.55 -6.05 31.15
N VAL A 558 13.58 -6.91 30.86
CA VAL A 558 12.82 -6.93 29.62
C VAL A 558 11.41 -6.44 29.90
N VAL A 559 11.01 -5.39 29.19
CA VAL A 559 9.64 -4.86 29.20
C VAL A 559 8.86 -5.55 28.09
N ARG A 560 7.74 -6.20 28.42
CA ARG A 560 6.88 -6.96 27.50
C ARG A 560 6.00 -6.07 26.60
N ARG A 561 6.67 -5.17 25.89
CA ARG A 561 6.14 -4.26 24.86
C ARG A 561 7.10 -4.24 23.68
N ALA A 562 6.55 -4.11 22.48
CA ALA A 562 7.37 -4.01 21.27
C ALA A 562 8.31 -2.80 21.33
N PHE A 563 9.52 -2.99 20.84
CA PHE A 563 10.49 -1.91 20.70
C PHE A 563 10.09 -0.94 19.59
N ALA A 564 10.18 0.37 19.85
CA ALA A 564 10.03 1.41 18.83
C ALA A 564 10.95 2.61 19.15
N PRO A 565 11.47 3.32 18.15
CA PRO A 565 12.47 4.39 18.33
C PRO A 565 11.95 5.62 19.09
N GLY A 566 10.65 5.73 19.35
CA GLY A 566 10.05 6.79 20.17
C GLY A 566 10.17 6.58 21.68
N TRP A 567 10.52 5.37 22.14
CA TRP A 567 10.69 5.06 23.56
C TRP A 567 12.02 5.58 24.11
N ARG A 568 11.98 6.07 25.35
CA ARG A 568 13.14 6.52 26.13
C ARG A 568 13.05 5.94 27.53
N ALA A 569 14.15 5.46 28.08
CA ALA A 569 14.22 4.91 29.42
C ALA A 569 15.02 5.83 30.34
N TYR A 570 14.66 5.86 31.62
CA TYR A 570 15.31 6.64 32.65
C TYR A 570 15.39 5.84 33.96
N ALA A 571 16.53 5.82 34.63
CA ALA A 571 16.64 5.38 36.03
C ALA A 571 16.93 6.57 36.91
N ASN A 572 16.06 6.83 37.90
CA ASN A 572 16.21 7.97 38.81
C ASN A 572 16.46 9.31 38.07
N GLY A 573 15.84 9.49 36.91
CA GLY A 573 15.98 10.69 36.05
C GLY A 573 17.17 10.69 35.09
N ARG A 574 18.10 9.74 35.18
CA ARG A 574 19.21 9.59 34.23
C ARG A 574 18.78 8.73 33.04
N ALA A 575 19.05 9.19 31.83
CA ALA A 575 18.72 8.46 30.61
C ALA A 575 19.44 7.10 30.56
N LEU A 576 18.73 6.08 30.10
CA LEU A 576 19.23 4.73 29.84
C LEU A 576 19.07 4.41 28.35
N GLU A 577 19.95 3.56 27.85
CA GLU A 577 19.81 2.97 26.53
C GLU A 577 18.74 1.85 26.57
N ILE A 578 17.96 1.76 25.49
CA ILE A 578 17.03 0.65 25.27
C ILE A 578 17.60 -0.18 24.12
N THR A 579 17.90 -1.46 24.39
CA THR A 579 18.34 -2.40 23.37
C THR A 579 17.16 -3.27 22.90
N PRO A 580 17.04 -3.58 21.59
CA PRO A 580 16.02 -4.50 21.11
C PRO A 580 16.35 -5.95 21.52
N GLU A 581 15.42 -6.62 22.20
CA GLU A 581 15.55 -8.02 22.61
C GLU A 581 14.75 -8.94 21.67
N PRO A 582 15.37 -9.90 20.97
CA PRO A 582 14.64 -10.87 20.15
C PRO A 582 13.74 -11.76 21.00
N VAL A 583 12.53 -12.02 20.50
CA VAL A 583 11.63 -13.00 21.13
C VAL A 583 11.86 -14.36 20.49
N PRO A 584 12.24 -15.40 21.28
CA PRO A 584 12.35 -16.76 20.76
C PRO A 584 11.08 -17.19 20.02
N GLY A 585 11.22 -17.92 18.92
CA GLY A 585 10.08 -18.35 18.11
C GLY A 585 9.42 -17.27 17.25
N SER A 586 9.87 -16.00 17.30
CA SER A 586 9.42 -14.92 16.43
C SER A 586 10.56 -14.36 15.59
N ALA A 587 10.37 -14.30 14.26
CA ALA A 587 11.40 -13.76 13.38
C ALA A 587 11.51 -12.23 13.51
N ARG A 588 10.36 -11.56 13.68
CA ARG A 588 10.24 -10.10 13.58
C ARG A 588 10.19 -9.39 14.93
N LEU A 589 9.52 -9.96 15.92
CA LEU A 589 9.22 -9.26 17.16
C LEU A 589 10.49 -8.98 17.96
N ARG A 590 10.62 -7.72 18.41
CA ARG A 590 11.65 -7.27 19.34
C ARG A 590 11.00 -6.56 20.51
N LEU A 591 11.41 -6.89 21.74
CA LEU A 591 10.99 -6.23 22.98
C LEU A 591 12.02 -5.21 23.43
N MET A 592 11.69 -4.44 24.47
CA MET A 592 12.60 -3.46 25.05
C MET A 592 13.40 -4.07 26.20
N ARG A 593 14.72 -4.15 26.05
CA ARG A 593 15.66 -4.47 27.13
C ARG A 593 16.35 -3.22 27.64
N VAL A 594 16.52 -3.14 28.95
CA VAL A 594 17.11 -1.98 29.63
C VAL A 594 18.14 -2.47 30.65
N ALA A 595 19.37 -1.98 30.53
CA ALA A 595 20.39 -2.14 31.54
C ALA A 595 20.10 -1.18 32.71
N VAL A 596 19.90 -1.74 33.89
CA VAL A 596 19.50 -1.02 35.10
C VAL A 596 20.74 -0.74 35.96
N PRO A 597 21.06 0.53 36.26
CA PRO A 597 22.16 0.86 37.15
C PRO A 597 21.97 0.28 38.55
N GLU A 598 23.05 -0.13 39.20
CA GLU A 598 23.04 -0.60 40.57
C GLU A 598 22.43 0.46 41.51
N GLY A 599 21.55 0.03 42.42
CA GLY A 599 20.83 0.92 43.34
C GLY A 599 19.68 1.72 42.73
N ALA A 600 19.31 1.48 41.46
CA ALA A 600 18.10 2.07 40.90
C ALA A 600 16.85 1.48 41.57
N SER A 601 16.08 2.33 42.26
CA SER A 601 14.78 1.98 42.85
C SER A 601 13.60 2.32 41.93
N ARG A 602 13.86 3.08 40.86
CA ARG A 602 12.82 3.52 39.92
C ARG A 602 13.36 3.61 38.51
N VAL A 603 12.77 2.81 37.62
CA VAL A 603 12.97 2.87 36.18
C VAL A 603 11.68 3.35 35.52
N GLU A 604 11.81 4.25 34.56
CA GLU A 604 10.70 4.88 33.86
C GLU A 604 10.96 4.84 32.34
N LEU A 605 10.05 4.23 31.59
CA LEU A 605 10.00 4.31 30.13
C LEU A 605 8.92 5.30 29.72
N ARG A 606 9.23 6.17 28.75
CA ARG A 606 8.30 7.14 28.16
C ARG A 606 8.33 7.08 26.65
N TYR A 607 7.17 7.11 26.01
CA TYR A 607 7.04 7.26 24.57
C TYR A 607 6.86 8.74 24.20
N GLY A 608 7.77 9.28 23.40
CA GLY A 608 7.74 10.67 22.96
C GLY A 608 6.92 10.86 21.68
N ALA A 609 5.59 11.00 21.77
CA ALA A 609 4.74 11.20 20.60
C ALA A 609 5.06 12.51 19.83
N LEU A 610 5.48 13.56 20.55
CA LEU A 610 5.82 14.88 20.01
C LEU A 610 7.34 15.04 19.80
N PHE A 611 7.93 14.15 19.02
CA PHE A 611 9.32 14.29 18.57
C PHE A 611 9.41 15.31 17.41
N PHE A 612 10.63 15.80 17.11
CA PHE A 612 10.85 16.93 16.20
C PHE A 612 10.13 16.83 14.82
N PRO A 613 10.22 15.71 14.07
CA PRO A 613 9.45 15.48 12.84
C PRO A 613 7.93 15.65 13.00
N THR A 614 7.34 15.23 14.12
CA THR A 614 5.91 15.43 14.41
C THR A 614 5.56 16.88 14.59
N ALA A 615 6.30 17.59 15.44
CA ALA A 615 6.07 19.02 15.70
C ALA A 615 6.26 19.85 14.42
N MET A 616 7.30 19.54 13.63
CA MET A 616 7.55 20.16 12.34
C MET A 616 6.43 19.84 11.34
N GLY A 617 5.98 18.58 11.27
CA GLY A 617 4.85 18.17 10.43
C GLY A 617 3.57 18.94 10.75
N MET A 618 3.22 19.05 12.04
CA MET A 618 2.09 19.85 12.52
C MET A 618 2.20 21.32 12.08
N LEU A 619 3.37 21.94 12.32
CA LEU A 619 3.61 23.33 11.95
C LEU A 619 3.46 23.56 10.44
N LEU A 620 4.06 22.69 9.61
CA LEU A 620 3.99 22.79 8.15
C LEU A 620 2.56 22.57 7.62
N THR A 621 1.80 21.64 8.20
CA THR A 621 0.38 21.46 7.88
C THR A 621 -0.45 22.68 8.24
N LEU A 622 -0.22 23.30 9.41
CA LEU A 622 -0.89 24.55 9.79
C LEU A 622 -0.56 25.70 8.83
N ILE A 623 0.70 25.82 8.41
CA ILE A 623 1.12 26.79 7.40
C ILE A 623 0.39 26.52 6.07
N GLY A 624 0.35 25.26 5.62
CA GLY A 624 -0.37 24.86 4.40
C GLY A 624 -1.86 25.23 4.47
N ALA A 625 -2.53 24.91 5.57
CA ALA A 625 -3.94 25.25 5.80
C ALA A 625 -4.17 26.77 5.80
N LEU A 626 -3.31 27.54 6.48
CA LEU A 626 -3.37 29.00 6.47
C LEU A 626 -3.20 29.56 5.05
N VAL A 627 -2.24 29.05 4.27
CA VAL A 627 -2.04 29.46 2.87
C VAL A 627 -3.29 29.19 2.04
N ILE A 628 -3.94 28.03 2.20
CA ILE A 628 -5.19 27.71 1.49
C ILE A 628 -6.29 28.72 1.83
N VAL A 629 -6.50 29.02 3.12
CA VAL A 629 -7.52 29.97 3.58
C VAL A 629 -7.24 31.37 3.04
N LEU A 630 -5.99 31.86 3.18
CA LEU A 630 -5.58 33.16 2.68
C LEU A 630 -5.72 33.25 1.15
N TYR A 631 -5.33 32.19 0.43
CA TYR A 631 -5.43 32.12 -1.03
C TYR A 631 -6.88 32.13 -1.52
N ALA A 632 -7.78 31.40 -0.84
CA ALA A 632 -9.21 31.39 -1.13
C ALA A 632 -9.90 32.72 -0.78
N ALA A 633 -9.50 33.36 0.32
CA ALA A 633 -10.04 34.63 0.80
C ALA A 633 -9.47 35.85 0.06
N TRP A 634 -8.36 35.72 -0.66
CA TRP A 634 -7.67 36.82 -1.34
C TRP A 634 -8.56 37.76 -2.18
N PRO A 635 -9.57 37.28 -2.94
CA PRO A 635 -10.47 38.18 -3.66
C PRO A 635 -11.26 39.14 -2.75
N ARG A 636 -11.52 38.74 -1.50
CA ARG A 636 -12.25 39.51 -0.47
C ARG A 636 -11.34 40.45 0.34
N VAL A 637 -10.01 40.30 0.23
CA VAL A 637 -9.06 41.17 0.94
C VAL A 637 -9.11 42.59 0.33
N PRO A 638 -9.23 43.65 1.14
CA PRO A 638 -9.26 45.03 0.64
C PRO A 638 -8.02 45.37 -0.20
N GLU A 639 -8.22 46.14 -1.27
CA GLU A 639 -7.18 46.43 -2.26
C GLU A 639 -5.90 47.03 -1.65
N ARG A 640 -6.03 47.92 -0.66
CA ARG A 640 -4.89 48.49 0.09
C ARG A 640 -3.96 47.43 0.68
N HIS A 641 -4.52 46.35 1.23
CA HIS A 641 -3.73 45.27 1.84
C HIS A 641 -3.11 44.38 0.75
N ARG A 642 -3.85 44.11 -0.33
CA ARG A 642 -3.32 43.38 -1.48
C ARG A 642 -2.12 44.11 -2.09
N ALA A 643 -2.23 45.43 -2.29
CA ALA A 643 -1.15 46.25 -2.81
C ALA A 643 0.09 46.22 -1.89
N ARG A 644 -0.09 46.31 -0.57
CA ARG A 644 1.02 46.19 0.40
C ARG A 644 1.73 44.84 0.34
N VAL A 645 0.96 43.75 0.28
CA VAL A 645 1.53 42.39 0.20
C VAL A 645 2.21 42.16 -1.14
N ILE A 646 1.64 42.65 -2.25
CA ILE A 646 2.29 42.59 -3.58
C ILE A 646 3.59 43.40 -3.57
N ALA A 647 3.59 44.62 -3.01
CA ALA A 647 4.79 45.43 -2.89
C ALA A 647 5.86 44.76 -2.01
N LEU A 648 5.47 44.11 -0.90
CA LEU A 648 6.40 43.35 -0.06
C LEU A 648 6.96 42.15 -0.81
N ARG A 649 6.11 41.37 -1.48
CA ARG A 649 6.51 40.26 -2.36
C ARG A 649 7.52 40.75 -3.38
N ASP A 650 7.22 41.84 -4.09
CA ASP A 650 8.07 42.37 -5.16
C ASP A 650 9.41 42.88 -4.62
N ARG A 651 9.44 43.48 -3.42
CA ARG A 651 10.69 43.85 -2.72
C ARG A 651 11.53 42.63 -2.34
N VAL A 652 10.90 41.59 -1.78
CA VAL A 652 11.60 40.33 -1.41
C VAL A 652 12.11 39.64 -2.67
N TRP A 653 11.29 39.53 -3.70
CA TRP A 653 11.66 38.93 -4.98
C TRP A 653 12.72 39.73 -5.72
N ALA A 654 12.76 41.06 -5.58
CA ALA A 654 13.81 41.89 -6.17
C ALA A 654 15.22 41.54 -5.64
N ARG A 655 15.32 41.01 -4.41
CA ARG A 655 16.59 40.53 -3.82
C ARG A 655 17.06 39.19 -4.37
N VAL A 656 16.18 38.42 -5.02
CA VAL A 656 16.56 37.16 -5.68
C VAL A 656 17.21 37.48 -7.02
N PRO A 657 18.37 36.89 -7.37
CA PRO A 657 19.02 37.12 -8.66
C PRO A 657 18.06 36.87 -9.83
N SER A 658 18.03 37.76 -10.83
CA SER A 658 17.06 37.70 -11.94
C SER A 658 17.09 36.37 -12.71
N ARG A 659 18.27 35.75 -12.83
CA ARG A 659 18.45 34.40 -13.42
C ARG A 659 17.77 33.30 -12.58
N LEU A 660 17.92 33.35 -11.26
CA LEU A 660 17.19 32.46 -10.34
C LEU A 660 15.69 32.72 -10.40
N ARG A 661 15.24 33.97 -10.53
CA ARG A 661 13.81 34.28 -10.68
C ARG A 661 13.21 33.71 -11.96
N ALA A 662 13.90 33.89 -13.09
CA ALA A 662 13.42 33.42 -14.38
C ALA A 662 13.35 31.88 -14.44
N ASN A 663 14.23 31.19 -13.71
CA ASN A 663 14.43 29.75 -13.82
C ASN A 663 14.09 28.96 -12.55
N ALA A 664 13.65 29.59 -11.45
CA ALA A 664 13.38 28.91 -10.17
C ALA A 664 12.47 27.69 -10.35
N HIS A 665 11.43 27.83 -11.18
CA HIS A 665 10.52 26.74 -11.45
C HIS A 665 11.14 25.63 -12.31
N LEU A 666 12.00 25.98 -13.28
CA LEU A 666 12.74 25.02 -14.08
C LEU A 666 13.74 24.25 -13.21
N VAL A 667 14.41 24.90 -12.26
CA VAL A 667 15.34 24.25 -11.33
C VAL A 667 14.60 23.24 -10.43
N VAL A 668 13.46 23.63 -9.87
CA VAL A 668 12.62 22.75 -9.04
C VAL A 668 12.10 21.54 -9.82
N ILE A 669 11.73 21.73 -11.10
CA ILE A 669 11.27 20.64 -11.97
C ILE A 669 12.45 19.78 -12.44
N ALA A 670 13.57 20.38 -12.85
CA ALA A 670 14.69 19.68 -13.46
C ALA A 670 15.54 18.90 -12.46
N LEU A 671 15.64 19.31 -11.19
CA LEU A 671 16.44 18.63 -10.18
C LEU A 671 16.08 17.14 -10.01
N PRO A 672 14.81 16.75 -9.84
CA PRO A 672 14.41 15.35 -9.81
C PRO A 672 14.75 14.59 -11.10
N PHE A 673 14.49 15.16 -12.27
CA PHE A 673 14.81 14.52 -13.55
C PHE A 673 16.31 14.36 -13.77
N LEU A 674 17.11 15.36 -13.38
CA LEU A 674 18.56 15.31 -13.46
C LEU A 674 19.11 14.27 -12.48
N ALA A 675 18.56 14.17 -11.26
CA ALA A 675 18.94 13.14 -10.31
C ALA A 675 18.63 11.72 -10.83
N ILE A 676 17.45 11.52 -11.42
CA ILE A 676 17.07 10.25 -12.08
C ILE A 676 18.00 9.97 -13.26
N LEU A 677 18.24 10.95 -14.14
CA LEU A 677 19.11 10.79 -15.30
C LEU A 677 20.56 10.46 -14.88
N LEU A 678 21.10 11.16 -13.88
CA LEU A 678 22.43 10.88 -13.34
C LEU A 678 22.49 9.50 -12.68
N ALA A 679 21.42 9.08 -11.99
CA ALA A 679 21.31 7.72 -11.46
C ALA A 679 21.29 6.67 -12.59
N MET A 680 20.53 6.91 -13.67
CA MET A 680 20.48 6.04 -14.85
C MET A 680 21.81 5.99 -15.62
N LEU A 681 22.51 7.12 -15.77
CA LEU A 681 23.83 7.16 -16.41
C LEU A 681 24.88 6.41 -15.58
N ARG A 682 24.82 6.52 -14.25
CA ARG A 682 25.64 5.72 -13.33
C ARG A 682 25.23 4.25 -13.35
N ALA A 683 23.97 3.94 -13.63
CA ALA A 683 23.49 2.57 -13.77
C ALA A 683 24.02 1.89 -15.01
N ALA A 684 24.02 2.61 -16.13
CA ALA A 684 24.57 2.13 -17.39
C ALA A 684 26.10 1.91 -17.37
N SER A 685 26.80 2.31 -16.29
CA SER A 685 28.27 2.20 -16.25
C SER A 685 28.79 0.81 -15.85
N GLY A 686 27.93 -0.15 -15.47
CA GLY A 686 28.33 -1.53 -15.13
C GLY A 686 27.76 -2.59 -16.06
N HIS A 687 28.45 -3.73 -16.17
CA HIS A 687 27.95 -4.92 -16.88
C HIS A 687 27.33 -5.90 -15.87
N HIS A 688 26.08 -6.29 -16.09
CA HIS A 688 25.30 -7.12 -15.18
C HIS A 688 25.13 -8.53 -15.74
N PHE A 689 25.67 -9.53 -15.05
CA PHE A 689 25.64 -10.91 -15.54
C PHE A 689 24.24 -11.53 -15.55
N ALA A 690 23.32 -11.03 -14.73
CA ALA A 690 21.92 -11.48 -14.77
C ALA A 690 21.23 -11.19 -16.11
N TYR A 691 21.71 -10.21 -16.89
CA TYR A 691 21.16 -9.85 -18.21
C TYR A 691 21.83 -10.60 -19.37
N ASP A 692 22.92 -11.31 -19.10
CA ASP A 692 23.69 -12.11 -20.06
C ASP A 692 23.56 -13.60 -19.72
N LEU A 693 22.50 -14.01 -19.00
CA LEU A 693 22.30 -15.40 -18.55
C LEU A 693 22.16 -16.37 -19.74
N GLU A 694 21.67 -15.90 -20.88
CA GLU A 694 21.59 -16.64 -22.13
C GLU A 694 22.97 -16.99 -22.72
N ARG A 695 24.03 -16.28 -22.30
CA ARG A 695 25.43 -16.56 -22.68
C ARG A 695 26.13 -17.46 -21.67
N ALA A 696 25.50 -17.74 -20.54
CA ALA A 696 26.07 -18.61 -19.53
C ALA A 696 26.03 -20.08 -19.98
N ARG A 697 26.96 -20.88 -19.49
CA ARG A 697 26.90 -22.34 -19.47
C ARG A 697 26.49 -22.76 -18.07
N VAL A 698 25.42 -23.54 -17.97
CA VAL A 698 24.91 -24.03 -16.70
C VAL A 698 25.09 -25.53 -16.61
N SER A 699 25.69 -26.00 -15.51
CA SER A 699 25.92 -27.43 -15.29
C SER A 699 25.81 -27.82 -13.81
N ILE A 700 25.55 -29.09 -13.54
CA ILE A 700 25.67 -29.68 -12.20
C ILE A 700 26.93 -30.53 -12.18
N ARG A 701 27.84 -30.25 -11.24
CA ARG A 701 29.00 -31.09 -10.94
C ARG A 701 28.66 -31.99 -9.76
N HIS A 702 28.45 -33.27 -10.02
CA HIS A 702 28.12 -34.27 -9.00
C HIS A 702 29.32 -34.58 -8.10
N ASP A 703 29.04 -35.13 -6.92
CA ASP A 703 30.07 -35.51 -5.93
C ASP A 703 31.07 -36.54 -6.45
N ASP A 704 30.68 -37.33 -7.47
CA ASP A 704 31.54 -38.30 -8.16
C ASP A 704 32.44 -37.67 -9.25
N GLY A 705 32.38 -36.35 -9.40
CA GLY A 705 33.17 -35.58 -10.37
C GLY A 705 32.57 -35.50 -11.77
N ARG A 706 31.45 -36.18 -12.06
CA ARG A 706 30.75 -36.04 -13.35
C ARG A 706 30.09 -34.67 -13.44
N SER A 707 30.10 -34.08 -14.64
CA SER A 707 29.39 -32.84 -14.93
C SER A 707 28.26 -33.10 -15.92
N GLU A 708 27.07 -32.59 -15.62
CA GLU A 708 25.90 -32.62 -16.52
C GLU A 708 25.59 -31.20 -16.98
N LEU A 709 25.49 -30.97 -18.29
CA LEU A 709 25.04 -29.70 -18.83
C LEU A 709 23.51 -29.60 -18.75
N CYS A 710 23.02 -28.49 -18.22
CA CYS A 710 21.60 -28.17 -18.20
C CYS A 710 21.17 -27.66 -19.58
N THR A 711 19.90 -27.86 -19.93
CA THR A 711 19.33 -27.46 -21.21
C THR A 711 18.48 -26.20 -21.06
N ASP A 712 18.57 -25.29 -22.03
CA ASP A 712 17.69 -24.14 -22.16
C ASP A 712 16.24 -24.62 -22.43
N THR A 713 15.27 -24.09 -21.69
CA THR A 713 13.85 -24.44 -21.84
C THR A 713 13.16 -23.49 -22.81
N PRO A 714 12.61 -23.96 -23.95
CA PRO A 714 11.95 -23.09 -24.94
C PRO A 714 10.61 -22.49 -24.50
N GLN A 715 10.11 -22.81 -23.30
CA GLN A 715 8.78 -22.42 -22.84
C GLN A 715 8.83 -21.12 -22.02
N ASP A 716 8.60 -20.01 -22.73
CA ASP A 716 8.14 -18.69 -22.28
C ASP A 716 8.95 -17.90 -21.23
N ASP A 717 9.95 -18.46 -20.55
CA ASP A 717 10.80 -17.73 -19.59
C ASP A 717 12.28 -18.16 -19.72
N GLU A 718 13.14 -17.28 -20.24
CA GLU A 718 14.60 -17.41 -20.39
C GLU A 718 15.26 -18.13 -19.18
N GLY A 719 15.52 -19.44 -19.30
CA GLY A 719 15.94 -20.26 -18.17
C GLY A 719 16.49 -21.63 -18.53
N TRP A 720 17.23 -22.20 -17.59
CA TRP A 720 17.91 -23.49 -17.70
C TRP A 720 17.28 -24.50 -16.76
N GLN A 721 17.13 -25.74 -17.22
CA GLN A 721 16.67 -26.88 -16.43
C GLN A 721 17.64 -28.05 -16.60
N CYS A 722 17.96 -28.74 -15.51
CA CYS A 722 18.90 -29.87 -15.50
C CYS A 722 18.13 -31.20 -15.44
N ALA A 723 18.54 -32.20 -16.22
CA ALA A 723 17.80 -33.44 -16.36
C ALA A 723 17.88 -34.32 -15.09
N SER A 724 19.04 -34.39 -14.43
CA SER A 724 19.18 -35.10 -13.14
C SER A 724 18.45 -34.43 -11.98
N ALA A 725 18.14 -33.14 -12.10
CA ALA A 725 17.45 -32.39 -11.05
C ALA A 725 16.38 -31.47 -11.66
N PRO A 726 15.19 -31.99 -12.02
CA PRO A 726 14.15 -31.21 -12.70
C PRO A 726 13.60 -30.04 -11.88
N HIS A 727 13.78 -30.07 -10.56
CA HIS A 727 13.41 -28.99 -9.65
C HIS A 727 14.48 -27.88 -9.59
N VAL A 728 15.69 -28.13 -10.11
CA VAL A 728 16.73 -27.13 -10.28
C VAL A 728 16.41 -26.33 -11.53
N SER A 729 15.91 -25.11 -11.29
CA SER A 729 15.71 -24.11 -12.34
C SER A 729 16.66 -22.94 -12.12
N ILE A 730 17.30 -22.49 -13.22
CA ILE A 730 18.14 -21.29 -13.22
C ILE A 730 17.51 -20.32 -14.18
N ARG A 731 17.04 -19.19 -13.68
CA ARG A 731 16.35 -18.20 -14.51
C ARG A 731 16.59 -16.82 -13.96
N ARG A 732 16.54 -15.85 -14.85
CA ARG A 732 16.50 -14.44 -14.46
C ARG A 732 15.08 -14.14 -13.96
N THR A 733 14.95 -13.90 -12.67
CA THR A 733 13.65 -13.48 -12.10
C THR A 733 13.85 -12.32 -11.15
N SER A 734 12.78 -11.93 -10.48
CA SER A 734 12.87 -11.01 -9.36
C SER A 734 12.32 -11.66 -8.12
N GLN A 735 13.13 -11.65 -7.08
CA GLN A 735 12.77 -12.21 -5.79
C GLN A 735 12.72 -11.09 -4.77
N ILE A 736 11.87 -11.24 -3.77
CA ILE A 736 11.96 -10.43 -2.57
C ILE A 736 13.02 -11.11 -1.70
N VAL A 737 14.13 -10.45 -1.48
CA VAL A 737 15.14 -10.84 -0.49
C VAL A 737 15.25 -9.69 0.48
N ASP A 738 15.45 -9.95 1.76
CA ASP A 738 15.66 -8.90 2.77
C ASP A 738 14.58 -7.79 2.79
N GLY A 739 13.36 -8.10 2.33
CA GLY A 739 12.26 -7.15 2.16
C GLY A 739 12.28 -6.30 0.87
N TRP A 740 13.22 -6.53 -0.04
CA TRP A 740 13.39 -5.76 -1.28
C TRP A 740 13.32 -6.63 -2.51
N PHE A 741 12.68 -6.13 -3.58
CA PHE A 741 12.85 -6.75 -4.89
C PHE A 741 14.29 -6.66 -5.36
N ARG A 742 14.81 -7.78 -5.83
CA ARG A 742 16.11 -7.85 -6.48
C ARG A 742 15.93 -8.51 -7.82
N GLY A 743 16.34 -7.82 -8.88
CA GLY A 743 16.57 -8.48 -10.16
C GLY A 743 17.80 -9.36 -9.99
N CYS A 744 17.65 -10.66 -10.15
CA CYS A 744 18.73 -11.60 -9.88
C CYS A 744 18.59 -12.86 -10.73
N ILE A 745 19.67 -13.64 -10.74
CA ILE A 745 19.61 -15.03 -11.16
C ILE A 745 19.06 -15.81 -9.97
N THR A 746 17.87 -16.36 -10.17
CA THR A 746 17.32 -17.36 -9.28
C THR A 746 17.89 -18.70 -9.62
N ALA A 747 18.43 -19.37 -8.61
CA ALA A 747 18.99 -20.70 -8.72
C ALA A 747 18.54 -21.55 -7.53
N HIS A 748 18.28 -22.83 -7.81
CA HIS A 748 18.04 -23.84 -6.79
C HIS A 748 19.30 -24.68 -6.62
N PRO A 749 19.85 -24.80 -5.40
CA PRO A 749 20.94 -25.73 -5.18
C PRO A 749 20.44 -27.18 -5.40
N PRO A 750 21.23 -28.04 -6.06
CA PRO A 750 20.85 -29.44 -6.29
C PRO A 750 20.90 -30.23 -4.97
N PRO A 751 20.15 -31.35 -4.84
CA PRO A 751 20.16 -32.21 -3.65
C PRO A 751 21.53 -32.80 -3.32
N SER A 752 22.36 -32.99 -4.35
CA SER A 752 23.74 -33.44 -4.28
C SER A 752 24.56 -32.78 -5.39
N GLY A 753 25.86 -32.58 -5.14
CA GLY A 753 26.75 -31.87 -6.05
C GLY A 753 26.68 -30.34 -5.96
N THR A 754 27.37 -29.68 -6.88
CA THR A 754 27.52 -28.23 -6.98
C THR A 754 26.87 -27.72 -8.27
N LEU A 755 26.01 -26.71 -8.18
CA LEU A 755 25.52 -26.01 -9.37
C LEU A 755 26.57 -25.01 -9.84
N VAL A 756 26.92 -25.08 -11.13
CA VAL A 756 27.94 -24.25 -11.77
C VAL A 756 27.30 -23.39 -12.84
N ILE A 757 27.52 -22.08 -12.77
CA ILE A 757 27.06 -21.09 -13.77
C ILE A 757 28.29 -20.34 -14.27
N GLU A 758 28.63 -20.50 -15.53
CA GLU A 758 29.88 -20.03 -16.12
C GLU A 758 29.65 -19.10 -17.32
N TRP A 759 30.33 -17.95 -17.34
CA TRP A 759 30.49 -17.09 -18.50
C TRP A 759 31.94 -17.23 -19.00
N PRO A 760 32.17 -17.96 -20.12
CA PRO A 760 33.52 -18.18 -20.63
C PRO A 760 34.26 -16.88 -21.02
N GLU A 761 33.51 -15.86 -21.43
CA GLU A 761 34.03 -14.57 -21.89
C GLU A 761 33.29 -13.41 -21.18
N ALA A 762 33.53 -13.27 -19.88
CA ALA A 762 32.93 -12.26 -19.02
C ALA A 762 33.69 -10.91 -19.06
N PRO A 763 33.04 -9.79 -19.44
CA PRO A 763 33.69 -8.48 -19.42
C PRO A 763 33.74 -7.89 -18.00
N LEU A 764 34.93 -7.87 -17.39
CA LEU A 764 35.22 -7.32 -16.06
C LEU A 764 35.84 -5.91 -16.16
N ARG A 765 35.50 -5.00 -15.23
CA ARG A 765 35.84 -3.55 -15.32
C ARG A 765 36.65 -2.98 -14.14
N GLY A 766 37.38 -3.82 -13.41
CA GLY A 766 38.21 -3.38 -12.28
C GLY A 766 37.68 -3.90 -10.95
N ALA A 767 36.35 -4.00 -10.80
CA ALA A 767 35.74 -4.73 -9.71
C ALA A 767 34.49 -5.49 -10.14
N LEU A 768 34.27 -6.65 -9.53
CA LEU A 768 33.05 -7.44 -9.61
C LEU A 768 32.33 -7.40 -8.27
N ARG A 769 31.18 -6.73 -8.21
CA ARG A 769 30.31 -6.71 -7.02
C ARG A 769 29.34 -7.88 -7.08
N VAL A 770 29.47 -8.83 -6.18
CA VAL A 770 28.58 -10.00 -6.07
C VAL A 770 27.70 -9.86 -4.84
N GLY A 771 26.40 -10.06 -4.99
CA GLY A 771 25.47 -10.12 -3.88
C GLY A 771 24.53 -11.31 -3.99
N ALA A 772 24.14 -11.87 -2.85
CA ALA A 772 23.33 -13.08 -2.77
C ALA A 772 22.45 -13.11 -1.51
N GLY A 773 21.29 -13.74 -1.60
CA GLY A 773 20.40 -14.00 -0.47
C GLY A 773 19.30 -15.00 -0.81
N ILE A 774 18.56 -15.45 0.21
CA ILE A 774 17.44 -16.39 0.05
C ILE A 774 16.14 -15.61 -0.17
N SER A 775 15.30 -16.05 -1.10
CA SER A 775 13.97 -15.47 -1.27
C SER A 775 13.17 -15.53 0.04
N ASP A 776 12.56 -14.41 0.43
CA ASP A 776 11.76 -14.26 1.64
C ASP A 776 10.58 -15.25 1.67
N GLU A 777 10.03 -15.62 0.50
CA GLU A 777 8.97 -16.63 0.36
C GLU A 777 9.47 -18.02 0.80
N THR A 778 10.71 -18.34 0.46
CA THR A 778 11.35 -19.59 0.88
C THR A 778 11.70 -19.57 2.37
N HIS A 779 12.21 -18.44 2.86
CA HIS A 779 12.60 -18.30 4.27
C HIS A 779 11.42 -18.54 5.22
N ALA A 780 10.20 -18.14 4.84
CA ALA A 780 8.99 -18.39 5.62
C ALA A 780 8.72 -19.89 5.91
N GLY A 781 9.37 -20.81 5.17
CA GLY A 781 9.16 -22.25 5.24
C GLY A 781 10.02 -23.04 6.23
N GLY A 782 11.07 -22.47 6.87
CA GLY A 782 11.78 -23.20 7.94
C GLY A 782 13.30 -23.00 8.07
N VAL A 783 13.89 -23.82 8.96
CA VAL A 783 15.30 -23.86 9.36
C VAL A 783 16.13 -24.63 8.33
N GLY A 784 17.27 -24.09 7.91
CA GLY A 784 18.17 -24.76 6.99
C GLY A 784 19.62 -24.26 7.14
N ALA A 785 20.60 -25.11 6.82
CA ALA A 785 22.03 -24.77 6.83
C ALA A 785 22.39 -23.63 5.84
N PRO A 786 23.36 -22.75 6.10
CA PRO A 786 23.76 -21.68 5.16
C PRO A 786 24.10 -22.20 3.75
N LEU A 787 23.86 -21.38 2.72
CA LEU A 787 24.32 -21.66 1.35
C LEU A 787 25.71 -21.05 1.13
N ALA A 788 26.52 -21.66 0.27
CA ALA A 788 27.78 -21.09 -0.17
C ALA A 788 27.70 -20.71 -1.66
N LEU A 789 28.07 -19.48 -1.98
CA LEU A 789 28.29 -19.00 -3.36
C LEU A 789 29.77 -18.66 -3.52
N ARG A 790 30.50 -19.44 -4.31
CA ARG A 790 31.91 -19.18 -4.65
C ARG A 790 31.99 -18.45 -5.98
N VAL A 791 32.91 -17.50 -6.07
CA VAL A 791 33.16 -16.64 -7.23
C VAL A 791 34.56 -16.94 -7.72
N ILE A 792 34.65 -17.49 -8.94
CA ILE A 792 35.89 -17.96 -9.55
C ILE A 792 36.14 -17.13 -10.81
N VAL A 793 37.34 -16.55 -10.92
CA VAL A 793 37.78 -15.78 -12.09
C VAL A 793 39.09 -16.39 -12.59
N ASP A 794 39.10 -16.86 -13.84
CA ASP A 794 40.21 -17.59 -14.47
C ASP A 794 40.74 -18.73 -13.59
N ASP A 795 39.83 -19.61 -13.18
CA ASP A 795 40.07 -20.78 -12.31
C ASP A 795 40.63 -20.48 -10.91
N THR A 796 40.74 -19.21 -10.53
CA THR A 796 41.13 -18.77 -9.20
C THR A 796 39.89 -18.37 -8.40
N GLU A 797 39.64 -19.02 -7.26
CA GLU A 797 38.60 -18.57 -6.33
C GLU A 797 38.97 -17.21 -5.75
N ARG A 798 38.16 -16.20 -6.03
CA ARG A 798 38.38 -14.82 -5.58
C ARG A 798 37.55 -14.46 -4.36
N ALA A 799 36.39 -15.09 -4.19
CA ALA A 799 35.52 -14.86 -3.03
C ALA A 799 34.58 -16.04 -2.78
N GLN A 800 34.18 -16.18 -1.51
CA GLN A 800 33.06 -16.99 -1.07
C GLN A 800 32.09 -16.12 -0.27
N LEU A 801 30.80 -16.23 -0.57
CA LEU A 801 29.70 -15.66 0.20
C LEU A 801 29.01 -16.81 0.93
N VAL A 802 28.93 -16.72 2.27
CA VAL A 802 28.11 -17.62 3.09
C VAL A 802 26.77 -16.92 3.31
N ILE A 803 25.72 -17.43 2.69
CA ILE A 803 24.38 -16.88 2.77
C ILE A 803 23.63 -17.57 3.93
N PRO A 804 23.36 -16.86 5.03
CA PRO A 804 22.62 -17.45 6.13
C PRO A 804 21.17 -17.75 5.71
N ASN A 805 20.52 -18.69 6.41
CA ASN A 805 19.11 -18.96 6.23
C ASN A 805 18.25 -17.90 6.93
N GLY A 806 18.33 -16.66 6.44
CA GLY A 806 17.69 -15.47 6.99
C GLY A 806 17.27 -14.48 5.90
N ARG A 807 16.53 -13.44 6.29
CA ARG A 807 16.15 -12.32 5.42
C ARG A 807 17.31 -11.33 5.29
N GLU A 808 18.41 -11.79 4.70
CA GLU A 808 19.65 -11.03 4.58
C GLU A 808 20.19 -11.07 3.15
N TRP A 809 20.74 -9.94 2.69
CA TRP A 809 21.49 -9.84 1.45
C TRP A 809 22.98 -9.68 1.77
N VAL A 810 23.75 -10.73 1.48
CA VAL A 810 25.20 -10.73 1.65
C VAL A 810 25.83 -10.17 0.39
N GLN A 811 26.76 -9.22 0.51
CA GLN A 811 27.43 -8.61 -0.64
C GLN A 811 28.95 -8.55 -0.43
N ARG A 812 29.70 -8.79 -1.49
CA ARG A 812 31.16 -8.72 -1.51
C ARG A 812 31.66 -8.09 -2.81
N ASP A 813 32.62 -7.18 -2.69
CA ASP A 813 33.35 -6.65 -3.85
C ASP A 813 34.60 -7.50 -4.07
N VAL A 814 34.82 -7.89 -5.34
CA VAL A 814 35.97 -8.69 -5.79
C VAL A 814 36.78 -7.82 -6.74
N GLU A 815 38.05 -7.58 -6.44
CA GLU A 815 38.93 -6.86 -7.36
C GLU A 815 39.23 -7.73 -8.59
N THR A 816 39.26 -7.10 -9.77
CA THR A 816 39.51 -7.76 -11.06
C THR A 816 40.48 -6.91 -11.85
N ASP A 817 41.36 -7.50 -12.66
CA ASP A 817 42.34 -6.73 -13.44
C ASP A 817 41.73 -6.00 -14.65
N GLY A 818 40.43 -6.21 -14.90
CA GLY A 818 39.70 -5.70 -16.04
C GLY A 818 40.04 -6.43 -17.34
N GLY A 819 39.09 -6.49 -18.27
CA GLY A 819 39.23 -7.24 -19.53
C GLY A 819 38.17 -8.34 -19.68
N THR A 820 38.48 -9.36 -20.48
CA THR A 820 37.60 -10.51 -20.69
C THR A 820 38.19 -11.72 -19.97
N HIS A 821 37.42 -12.33 -19.08
CA HIS A 821 37.86 -13.42 -18.20
C HIS A 821 36.85 -14.56 -18.22
N ALA A 822 37.26 -15.76 -17.83
CA ALA A 822 36.31 -16.82 -17.51
C ALA A 822 35.75 -16.56 -16.10
N LEU A 823 34.45 -16.30 -15.99
CA LEU A 823 33.76 -16.07 -14.71
C LEU A 823 32.85 -17.24 -14.39
N ARG A 824 33.04 -17.85 -13.24
CA ARG A 824 32.25 -19.00 -12.78
C ARG A 824 31.71 -18.78 -11.37
N PHE A 825 30.45 -19.11 -11.17
CA PHE A 825 29.81 -19.18 -9.87
C PHE A 825 29.51 -20.62 -9.52
N GLU A 826 29.91 -21.04 -8.32
CA GLU A 826 29.62 -22.37 -7.79
C GLU A 826 28.72 -22.23 -6.56
N ILE A 827 27.57 -22.91 -6.59
CA ILE A 827 26.53 -22.87 -5.56
C ILE A 827 26.45 -24.23 -4.89
N ASP A 828 26.64 -24.25 -3.58
CA ASP A 828 26.67 -25.44 -2.74
C ASP A 828 25.77 -25.27 -1.49
N ALA A 829 25.17 -26.36 -1.04
CA ALA A 829 24.21 -26.41 0.06
C ALA A 829 24.29 -27.74 0.81
N GLU A 830 24.55 -27.70 2.11
CA GLU A 830 24.51 -28.91 2.95
C GLU A 830 23.08 -29.48 3.09
N ASP A 831 22.07 -28.59 3.09
CA ASP A 831 20.65 -28.96 3.05
C ASP A 831 19.89 -28.09 2.03
N PRO A 832 19.82 -28.48 0.75
CA PRO A 832 19.29 -27.66 -0.33
C PRO A 832 17.76 -27.48 -0.32
N ASN A 833 17.04 -28.11 0.62
CA ASN A 833 15.58 -28.23 0.64
C ASN A 833 14.83 -27.00 0.10
N ARG A 834 14.38 -27.11 -1.16
CA ARG A 834 13.55 -26.15 -1.91
C ARG A 834 13.96 -24.69 -1.77
N ARG A 835 15.27 -24.39 -1.73
CA ARG A 835 15.72 -23.01 -1.55
C ARG A 835 15.82 -22.25 -2.86
N TRP A 836 15.32 -21.02 -2.85
CA TRP A 836 15.46 -20.10 -3.96
C TRP A 836 16.60 -19.13 -3.61
N LEU A 837 17.81 -19.44 -4.07
CA LEU A 837 18.92 -18.50 -4.02
C LEU A 837 18.68 -17.42 -5.08
N CYS A 838 18.80 -16.17 -4.69
CA CYS A 838 18.78 -15.01 -5.57
C CYS A 838 20.18 -14.38 -5.49
N PHE A 839 20.90 -14.33 -6.61
CA PHE A 839 22.21 -13.65 -6.66
C PHE A 839 22.36 -12.76 -7.89
N ASP A 840 23.14 -11.70 -7.76
CA ASP A 840 23.48 -10.76 -8.84
C ASP A 840 24.98 -10.45 -8.80
N ALA A 841 25.56 -10.24 -9.98
CA ALA A 841 26.96 -9.92 -10.14
C ALA A 841 27.12 -8.79 -11.15
N VAL A 842 27.84 -7.74 -10.73
CA VAL A 842 27.97 -6.51 -11.51
C VAL A 842 29.43 -6.10 -11.60
N SER A 843 29.95 -6.16 -12.82
CA SER A 843 31.25 -5.64 -13.20
C SER A 843 31.18 -4.11 -13.32
N ARG A 844 32.03 -3.40 -12.57
CA ARG A 844 32.04 -1.94 -12.45
C ARG A 844 33.39 -1.35 -12.77
#